data_AF-A0AAU7NPU1-F1
#
_entry.id   AF-A0AAU7NPU1-F1
#
_cell.length_a   1.000
_cell.length_b   1.000
_cell.length_c   1.000
_cell.angle_alpha   90.00
_cell.angle_beta   90.00
_cell.angle_gamma   90.00
#
_symmetry.space_group_name_H-M   'P 1'
#
loop_
_entity.id
_entity.type
_entity.pdbx_description
1 polymer ?
#
loop_
_entity_poly.entity_id
_entity_poly.type
_entity_poly.pdbx_seq_one_letter_code
_entity_poly.pdbx_strand_id
1 'polypeptide(L)'
;MKNMTQHKSQPTTGCSRVAKTALAIALAGLALSVHAGKITSAPSASGASGFGGWNLNNVEVVLNGTQGVVGSADSWFDPITGAYNFAADSDFTYESLVFDESLLTRMGIVLAKDWPVGEPSGIKIINDDPGVKNDKPANCIMSTSYLKDHYLDSADPQQVVCSSPFQTHKRYKVAMLPATVDGAGSESVDLVFNVEPEAGSRDYQVFQKINNWTDMRLQGFTVQVGFGVGVDFVSVTDAGVDLADLNIAVPSNIWSPTQLATFSAGLFGPEDKHTGELGFFDPKTRAGFYIDEYVAGEQPLTDTLTATTPLPSDYADVPEGAGAAANQFGPWLPNTMLPYGIFFDDDGNPDTDAALLAWYGYNPATGELGWMRGALDDFAAVSDEDIQEMGANLSYTADLIDDLVNIGLNYVVRVGDVTTFPNSTFTIRVTPTADASGTGQPSYVGVTPVPWLLFTNSDASVELQPEPTFSIGSLLTARVGDADLNLNPDEAEEVDVTISTNTGLSDTLTLVEQGENRGVFAAILPEEYSEVTEGTVVTMSYLDVSAAATKTASTTAEQAPLPILSDVSITDLSVPDTLADGLSRNLMLSIINDKQALETASGEVLLTGTDGSEFSAAFTDLRLGGKLKFKFRWTADLADPDVSETVEWAASVSVDGQIVDNAEALTTIEVKRGKNLKVK
;
A
#
# COMPACT_ATOMS: atom_id res chain seq x y z
N MET A 1 75.76 27.79 -75.83
CA MET A 1 76.57 28.90 -75.29
C MET A 1 76.87 28.62 -73.83
N LYS A 2 78.17 28.57 -73.47
CA LYS A 2 78.82 28.71 -72.14
C LYS A 2 78.25 27.87 -70.97
N ASN A 3 78.94 26.82 -70.52
CA ASN A 3 80.14 26.76 -69.65
C ASN A 3 79.87 26.83 -68.14
N MET A 4 80.35 25.76 -67.46
CA MET A 4 81.07 25.71 -66.18
C MET A 4 80.25 25.87 -64.87
N THR A 5 80.10 24.77 -64.11
CA THR A 5 80.84 24.37 -62.85
C THR A 5 80.63 25.36 -61.69
N GLN A 6 80.34 24.97 -60.44
CA GLN A 6 80.91 23.87 -59.66
C GLN A 6 80.19 23.76 -58.29
N HIS A 7 80.35 22.60 -57.64
CA HIS A 7 80.48 22.35 -56.18
C HIS A 7 79.28 22.05 -55.26
N LYS A 8 79.35 20.82 -54.69
CA LYS A 8 79.19 20.38 -53.27
C LYS A 8 77.84 20.72 -52.60
N SER A 9 77.12 19.82 -51.93
CA SER A 9 77.49 18.66 -51.11
C SER A 9 76.20 17.91 -50.72
N GLN A 10 76.23 16.57 -50.64
CA GLN A 10 75.36 15.82 -49.71
C GLN A 10 76.05 15.79 -48.34
N PRO A 11 75.30 15.82 -47.21
CA PRO A 11 74.88 14.55 -46.61
C PRO A 11 73.48 14.55 -45.96
N THR A 12 72.90 13.35 -46.02
CA THR A 12 71.98 12.63 -45.11
C THR A 12 71.27 13.29 -43.91
N THR A 13 70.13 12.64 -43.64
CA THR A 13 69.47 12.34 -42.35
C THR A 13 68.58 13.38 -41.69
N GLY A 14 67.30 13.00 -41.53
CA GLY A 14 66.73 12.93 -40.19
C GLY A 14 65.50 13.80 -39.94
N CYS A 15 64.36 13.11 -39.83
CA CYS A 15 63.29 13.40 -38.86
C CYS A 15 62.50 14.73 -38.99
N SER A 16 61.24 14.61 -39.40
CA SER A 16 60.13 15.23 -38.64
C SER A 16 58.79 14.61 -39.07
N ARG A 17 58.50 13.42 -38.55
CA ARG A 17 57.13 12.87 -38.45
C ARG A 17 56.43 13.36 -37.16
N VAL A 18 56.90 14.46 -36.57
CA VAL A 18 56.39 14.96 -35.27
C VAL A 18 55.35 16.09 -35.45
N ALA A 19 55.39 16.82 -36.58
CA ALA A 19 54.49 17.96 -36.76
C ALA A 19 53.04 17.61 -37.18
N LYS A 20 52.79 16.42 -37.75
CA LYS A 20 51.43 16.00 -38.16
C LYS A 20 50.67 15.20 -37.10
N THR A 21 51.37 14.67 -36.10
CA THR A 21 50.75 13.98 -34.96
C THR A 21 50.33 14.97 -33.86
N ALA A 22 50.99 16.12 -33.76
CA ALA A 22 50.66 17.14 -32.77
C ALA A 22 49.31 17.86 -33.04
N LEU A 23 48.89 18.02 -34.30
CA LEU A 23 47.62 18.67 -34.64
C LEU A 23 46.41 17.73 -34.47
N ALA A 24 46.60 16.42 -34.65
CA ALA A 24 45.56 15.41 -34.36
C ALA A 24 45.40 15.16 -32.85
N ILE A 25 46.47 15.31 -32.06
CA ILE A 25 46.41 15.26 -30.59
C ILE A 25 45.82 16.56 -30.01
N ALA A 26 46.00 17.70 -30.66
CA ALA A 26 45.38 18.97 -30.23
C ALA A 26 43.87 19.06 -30.54
N LEU A 27 43.36 18.34 -31.55
CA LEU A 27 41.92 18.28 -31.87
C LEU A 27 41.20 17.11 -31.19
N ALA A 28 41.91 16.07 -30.73
CA ALA A 28 41.36 15.01 -29.89
C ALA A 28 41.41 15.33 -28.38
N GLY A 29 42.07 16.43 -27.99
CA GLY A 29 42.24 16.88 -26.60
C GLY A 29 41.25 17.95 -26.12
N LEU A 30 40.20 18.25 -26.90
CA LEU A 30 39.18 19.28 -26.57
C LEU A 30 37.74 18.75 -26.53
N ALA A 31 37.56 17.42 -26.39
CA ALA A 31 36.25 16.80 -26.20
C ALA A 31 36.24 15.90 -24.95
N LEU A 32 36.90 16.34 -23.88
CA LEU A 32 36.83 15.70 -22.56
C LEU A 32 36.02 16.57 -21.62
N SER A 33 34.72 16.35 -21.63
CA SER A 33 33.80 16.61 -20.52
C SER A 33 32.39 16.22 -20.95
N VAL A 34 32.12 14.92 -21.14
CA VAL A 34 30.73 14.44 -21.01
C VAL A 34 30.58 14.15 -19.53
N HIS A 35 30.31 15.20 -18.74
CA HIS A 35 29.99 14.99 -17.34
C HIS A 35 28.48 14.69 -17.29
N ALA A 36 28.05 13.57 -16.72
CA ALA A 36 26.70 13.44 -16.19
C ALA A 36 26.61 14.17 -14.86
N GLY A 37 25.42 14.22 -14.31
CA GLY A 37 25.17 14.47 -12.91
C GLY A 37 24.63 13.23 -12.27
N LYS A 38 25.04 13.02 -11.04
CA LYS A 38 24.46 12.06 -10.13
C LYS A 38 23.96 12.84 -8.93
N ILE A 39 22.77 12.52 -8.42
CA ILE A 39 22.34 13.05 -7.13
C ILE A 39 23.25 12.45 -6.06
N THR A 40 23.92 13.32 -5.29
CA THR A 40 24.89 12.88 -4.29
C THR A 40 24.23 11.96 -3.28
N SER A 41 24.96 10.96 -2.81
CA SER A 41 24.47 10.05 -1.79
C SER A 41 25.64 9.56 -0.96
N ALA A 42 25.53 9.71 0.35
CA ALA A 42 26.46 9.22 1.35
C ALA A 42 25.69 8.38 2.39
N PRO A 43 26.37 7.56 3.20
CA PRO A 43 25.72 6.97 4.36
C PRO A 43 25.35 8.05 5.40
N SER A 44 24.21 7.89 6.08
CA SER A 44 23.87 8.68 7.28
C SER A 44 24.69 8.21 8.48
N ALA A 45 24.52 8.86 9.63
CA ALA A 45 25.17 8.46 10.88
C ALA A 45 24.82 7.03 11.33
N SER A 46 23.67 6.48 10.93
CA SER A 46 23.31 5.08 11.19
C SER A 46 24.00 4.08 10.23
N GLY A 47 24.75 4.57 9.23
CA GLY A 47 25.36 3.76 8.18
C GLY A 47 24.46 3.50 6.97
N ALA A 48 23.21 3.97 7.04
CA ALA A 48 22.18 3.86 6.01
C ALA A 48 22.59 4.60 4.73
N SER A 49 22.69 3.92 3.58
CA SER A 49 22.94 4.56 2.29
C SER A 49 21.77 5.48 1.87
N GLY A 50 22.07 6.57 1.16
CA GLY A 50 21.08 7.41 0.51
C GLY A 50 20.88 8.80 1.11
N PHE A 51 21.62 9.13 2.16
CA PHE A 51 21.62 10.45 2.79
C PHE A 51 22.42 11.50 1.99
N GLY A 52 22.17 12.79 2.24
CA GLY A 52 22.94 13.91 1.69
C GLY A 52 22.55 14.33 0.27
N GLY A 53 21.67 13.58 -0.40
CA GLY A 53 21.15 13.95 -1.71
C GLY A 53 20.05 14.99 -1.67
N TRP A 54 19.16 14.92 -0.68
CA TRP A 54 18.23 16.00 -0.40
C TRP A 54 18.96 17.13 0.33
N ASN A 55 18.90 18.35 -0.22
CA ASN A 55 19.54 19.51 0.34
C ASN A 55 18.64 20.12 1.42
N LEU A 56 19.20 20.31 2.62
CA LEU A 56 18.44 20.75 3.80
C LEU A 56 18.58 22.26 4.09
N ASN A 57 19.11 23.06 3.15
CA ASN A 57 19.31 24.50 3.39
C ASN A 57 18.00 25.28 3.57
N ASN A 58 16.91 24.82 2.94
CA ASN A 58 15.57 25.38 3.11
C ASN A 58 14.64 24.43 3.91
N VAL A 59 15.22 23.51 4.67
CA VAL A 59 14.48 22.47 5.40
C VAL A 59 14.86 22.47 6.87
N GLU A 60 13.86 22.41 7.74
CA GLU A 60 14.04 22.13 9.16
C GLU A 60 13.50 20.72 9.46
N VAL A 61 14.37 19.82 9.93
CA VAL A 61 13.94 18.49 10.37
C VAL A 61 13.62 18.57 11.86
N VAL A 62 12.34 18.37 12.20
CA VAL A 62 11.82 18.45 13.55
C VAL A 62 11.50 17.05 14.03
N LEU A 63 12.08 16.68 15.17
CA LEU A 63 11.79 15.41 15.85
C LEU A 63 10.86 15.68 17.02
N ASN A 64 9.92 14.80 17.31
CA ASN A 64 9.04 14.94 18.47
C ASN A 64 9.82 14.97 19.80
N GLY A 65 9.23 15.53 20.85
CA GLY A 65 9.82 15.65 22.19
C GLY A 65 10.50 17.00 22.47
N THR A 66 11.05 17.12 23.68
CA THR A 66 11.76 18.34 24.11
C THR A 66 12.94 18.62 23.18
N GLN A 67 12.98 19.80 22.54
CA GLN A 67 14.04 20.17 21.58
C GLN A 67 15.34 20.58 22.26
N GLY A 68 16.48 20.14 21.72
CA GLY A 68 17.79 20.56 22.19
C GLY A 68 18.86 20.71 21.11
N VAL A 69 20.10 20.86 21.54
CA VAL A 69 21.25 21.06 20.66
C VAL A 69 21.86 19.72 20.27
N VAL A 70 22.52 19.66 19.11
CA VAL A 70 23.24 18.46 18.64
C VAL A 70 24.17 17.89 19.72
N GLY A 71 23.98 16.61 20.05
CA GLY A 71 24.74 15.89 21.08
C GLY A 71 24.18 15.97 22.50
N SER A 72 23.04 16.64 22.71
CA SER A 72 22.29 16.59 23.97
C SER A 72 21.41 15.32 24.09
N ALA A 73 20.77 15.14 25.25
CA ALA A 73 19.80 14.06 25.49
C ALA A 73 18.37 14.41 25.03
N ASP A 74 18.18 15.66 24.62
CA ASP A 74 16.93 16.17 24.06
C ASP A 74 16.82 15.80 22.57
N SER A 75 15.70 16.09 21.93
CA SER A 75 15.47 15.82 20.52
C SER A 75 16.27 16.77 19.64
N TRP A 76 17.02 16.22 18.67
CA TRP A 76 17.80 17.02 17.72
C TRP A 76 18.13 16.23 16.45
N PHE A 77 18.37 16.96 15.35
CA PHE A 77 18.85 16.43 14.08
C PHE A 77 20.06 17.27 13.58
N ASP A 78 21.12 16.62 13.14
CA ASP A 78 22.30 17.25 12.53
C ASP A 78 22.22 17.18 11.00
N PRO A 79 21.95 18.29 10.29
CA PRO A 79 21.78 18.30 8.84
C PRO A 79 23.07 18.02 8.07
N ILE A 80 24.24 18.08 8.72
CA ILE A 80 25.54 17.81 8.07
C ILE A 80 25.81 16.31 8.04
N THR A 81 25.51 15.61 9.13
CA THR A 81 25.88 14.19 9.32
C THR A 81 24.69 13.24 9.20
N GLY A 82 23.47 13.75 9.30
CA GLY A 82 22.25 12.95 9.44
C GLY A 82 22.14 12.27 10.81
N ALA A 83 22.96 12.64 11.78
CA ALA A 83 22.82 12.14 13.15
C ALA A 83 21.59 12.73 13.82
N TYR A 84 20.96 11.97 14.71
CA TYR A 84 19.79 12.43 15.45
C TYR A 84 19.69 11.75 16.81
N ASN A 85 18.84 12.32 17.66
CA ASN A 85 18.43 11.75 18.93
C ASN A 85 16.97 12.12 19.17
N PHE A 86 16.21 11.19 19.75
CA PHE A 86 14.89 11.48 20.30
C PHE A 86 15.01 11.65 21.82
N ALA A 87 14.37 12.67 22.36
CA ALA A 87 14.26 12.87 23.79
C ALA A 87 13.48 11.72 24.46
N ALA A 88 13.62 11.58 25.78
CA ALA A 88 12.91 10.56 26.53
C ALA A 88 11.38 10.76 26.56
N ASP A 89 10.91 11.97 26.25
CA ASP A 89 9.48 12.34 26.15
C ASP A 89 8.96 12.33 24.71
N SER A 90 9.73 11.79 23.76
CA SER A 90 9.37 11.69 22.35
C SER A 90 8.50 10.46 22.08
N ASP A 91 7.50 10.62 21.20
CA ASP A 91 6.73 9.53 20.59
C ASP A 91 7.40 8.91 19.34
N PHE A 92 8.60 9.37 18.99
CA PHE A 92 9.43 8.93 17.86
C PHE A 92 8.93 9.34 16.48
N THR A 93 7.95 10.25 16.42
CA THR A 93 7.50 10.89 15.18
C THR A 93 8.45 12.01 14.75
N TYR A 94 8.47 12.30 13.45
CA TYR A 94 9.23 13.42 12.92
C TYR A 94 8.62 14.00 11.65
N GLU A 95 8.94 15.26 11.36
CA GLU A 95 8.54 15.94 10.14
C GLU A 95 9.68 16.80 9.59
N SER A 96 9.68 17.03 8.28
CA SER A 96 10.62 17.95 7.66
C SER A 96 9.87 19.14 7.07
N LEU A 97 10.02 20.29 7.71
CA LEU A 97 9.38 21.54 7.32
C LEU A 97 10.14 22.16 6.14
N VAL A 98 9.43 22.45 5.04
CA VAL A 98 10.01 23.05 3.83
C VAL A 98 9.62 24.52 3.77
N PHE A 99 10.62 25.39 3.63
CA PHE A 99 10.45 26.83 3.62
C PHE A 99 10.75 27.46 2.27
N ASP A 100 10.08 28.57 2.04
CA ASP A 100 10.46 29.60 1.09
C ASP A 100 11.41 30.62 1.77
N GLU A 101 12.33 31.15 0.96
CA GLU A 101 13.39 32.08 1.35
C GLU A 101 14.28 31.51 2.48
N SER A 102 15.04 32.34 3.19
CA SER A 102 15.92 31.91 4.29
C SER A 102 15.12 31.52 5.56
N LEU A 103 14.15 30.60 5.43
CA LEU A 103 13.30 30.02 6.48
C LEU A 103 12.17 30.94 7.01
N LEU A 104 11.57 31.79 6.17
CA LEU A 104 10.57 32.76 6.64
C LEU A 104 9.13 32.30 6.50
N THR A 105 8.83 31.54 5.43
CA THR A 105 7.46 31.08 5.15
C THR A 105 7.47 29.58 4.98
N ARG A 106 6.70 28.87 5.80
CA ARG A 106 6.56 27.41 5.69
C ARG A 106 5.59 27.08 4.56
N MET A 107 6.10 26.43 3.51
CA MET A 107 5.34 26.11 2.30
C MET A 107 4.79 24.68 2.33
N GLY A 108 5.54 23.76 2.93
CA GLY A 108 5.18 22.35 2.93
C GLY A 108 5.74 21.60 4.12
N ILE A 109 5.24 20.38 4.28
CA ILE A 109 5.79 19.40 5.21
C ILE A 109 6.07 18.13 4.40
N VAL A 110 7.29 17.63 4.49
CA VAL A 110 7.62 16.30 4.01
C VAL A 110 7.41 15.32 5.16
N LEU A 111 6.50 14.37 4.93
CA LEU A 111 6.18 13.29 5.86
C LEU A 111 6.69 11.97 5.27
N ALA A 112 7.25 11.13 6.13
CA ALA A 112 7.71 9.79 5.75
C ALA A 112 7.14 8.76 6.74
N LYS A 113 7.86 7.67 6.99
CA LYS A 113 7.50 6.73 8.05
C LYS A 113 8.26 7.08 9.32
N ASP A 114 7.58 7.05 10.44
CA ASP A 114 8.16 7.33 11.75
C ASP A 114 9.20 6.27 12.14
N TRP A 115 10.02 6.60 13.13
CA TRP A 115 11.01 5.67 13.63
C TRP A 115 10.32 4.48 14.33
N PRO A 116 10.83 3.24 14.23
CA PRO A 116 12.05 2.80 13.54
C PRO A 116 11.84 2.42 12.07
N VAL A 117 10.63 2.60 11.54
CA VAL A 117 10.26 2.23 10.17
C VAL A 117 10.93 3.16 9.14
N GLY A 118 11.19 4.42 9.49
CA GLY A 118 11.97 5.36 8.69
C GLY A 118 12.94 6.20 9.51
N GLU A 119 14.00 6.67 8.84
CA GLU A 119 15.02 7.54 9.44
C GLU A 119 14.72 9.03 9.19
N PRO A 120 14.99 9.94 10.16
CA PRO A 120 14.82 11.37 9.98
C PRO A 120 15.44 12.00 8.73
N SER A 121 14.85 13.14 8.34
CA SER A 121 14.80 13.80 7.02
C SER A 121 13.69 13.29 6.10
N GLY A 122 13.40 11.99 6.05
CA GLY A 122 12.25 11.47 5.32
C GLY A 122 12.42 11.29 3.80
N ILE A 123 13.50 11.81 3.18
CA ILE A 123 13.85 11.57 1.76
C ILE A 123 15.27 11.01 1.64
N LYS A 124 15.43 9.95 0.86
CA LYS A 124 16.72 9.38 0.47
C LYS A 124 16.84 9.17 -1.03
N ILE A 125 18.08 9.01 -1.47
CA ILE A 125 18.46 8.77 -2.86
C ILE A 125 19.10 7.40 -2.99
N ILE A 126 18.50 6.52 -3.80
CA ILE A 126 19.10 5.25 -4.15
C ILE A 126 19.69 5.37 -5.55
N ASN A 127 20.95 4.96 -5.69
CA ASN A 127 21.64 4.89 -6.97
C ASN A 127 21.96 3.42 -7.29
N ASP A 128 21.88 3.06 -8.57
CA ASP A 128 22.37 1.77 -9.10
C ASP A 128 21.73 0.52 -8.47
N ASP A 129 20.42 0.54 -8.17
CA ASP A 129 19.70 -0.65 -7.68
C ASP A 129 19.63 -1.72 -8.79
N PRO A 130 20.34 -2.87 -8.63
CA PRO A 130 20.41 -3.89 -9.66
C PRO A 130 19.13 -4.74 -9.75
N GLY A 131 18.23 -4.65 -8.77
CA GLY A 131 17.00 -5.45 -8.70
C GLY A 131 15.86 -4.90 -9.55
N VAL A 132 16.00 -3.69 -10.11
CA VAL A 132 14.95 -3.04 -10.89
C VAL A 132 14.68 -3.81 -12.19
N LYS A 133 13.40 -3.92 -12.56
CA LYS A 133 12.90 -4.66 -13.73
C LYS A 133 12.03 -3.75 -14.61
N ASN A 134 11.70 -4.22 -15.81
CA ASN A 134 10.75 -3.61 -16.74
C ASN A 134 11.16 -2.20 -17.21
N ASP A 135 12.43 -2.03 -17.57
CA ASP A 135 13.00 -0.77 -18.09
C ASP A 135 12.83 0.45 -17.17
N LYS A 136 12.48 0.22 -15.89
CA LYS A 136 12.42 1.27 -14.88
C LYS A 136 13.83 1.76 -14.54
N PRO A 137 14.00 3.04 -14.18
CA PRO A 137 15.28 3.54 -13.73
C PRO A 137 15.81 2.80 -12.50
N ALA A 138 17.10 2.46 -12.51
CA ALA A 138 17.79 1.84 -11.38
C ALA A 138 18.08 2.84 -10.23
N ASN A 139 17.79 4.12 -10.43
CA ASN A 139 17.94 5.15 -9.41
C ASN A 139 16.57 5.69 -9.01
N CYS A 140 16.43 6.10 -7.76
CA CYS A 140 15.18 6.66 -7.28
C CYS A 140 15.34 7.69 -6.15
N ILE A 141 14.38 8.61 -6.11
CA ILE A 141 14.13 9.55 -5.00
C ILE A 141 12.93 9.00 -4.23
N MET A 142 13.11 8.69 -2.95
CA MET A 142 12.13 7.90 -2.20
C MET A 142 12.19 8.18 -0.69
N SER A 143 11.26 7.61 0.07
CA SER A 143 11.25 7.72 1.55
C SER A 143 12.45 7.02 2.20
N THR A 144 12.80 7.43 3.42
CA THR A 144 13.85 6.82 4.28
C THR A 144 13.44 5.50 4.93
N SER A 145 12.47 4.77 4.36
CA SER A 145 11.88 3.59 4.99
C SER A 145 12.75 2.33 4.96
N TYR A 146 12.41 1.40 5.86
CA TYR A 146 12.97 0.06 6.04
C TYR A 146 11.93 -1.04 5.76
N LEU A 147 12.41 -2.23 5.42
CA LEU A 147 11.54 -3.39 5.19
C LEU A 147 10.95 -3.86 6.51
N LYS A 148 9.72 -4.39 6.45
CA LYS A 148 9.05 -5.05 7.58
C LYS A 148 9.99 -6.11 8.18
N ASP A 149 9.98 -6.23 9.51
CA ASP A 149 10.82 -7.12 10.34
C ASP A 149 12.34 -6.82 10.29
N HIS A 150 12.74 -5.81 9.52
CA HIS A 150 14.12 -5.37 9.32
C HIS A 150 14.24 -3.85 9.51
N TYR A 151 13.52 -3.32 10.50
CA TYR A 151 13.53 -1.90 10.85
C TYR A 151 14.87 -1.44 11.39
N LEU A 152 15.00 -0.13 11.59
CA LEU A 152 16.27 0.50 11.92
C LEU A 152 16.87 0.05 13.25
N ASP A 153 16.03 -0.36 14.20
CA ASP A 153 16.39 -0.90 15.52
C ASP A 153 16.52 -2.44 15.56
N SER A 154 16.27 -3.12 14.43
CA SER A 154 16.45 -4.56 14.32
C SER A 154 17.93 -4.96 14.32
N ALA A 155 18.20 -6.25 14.58
CA ALA A 155 19.56 -6.78 14.54
C ALA A 155 20.17 -6.84 13.12
N ASP A 156 19.32 -6.81 12.08
CA ASP A 156 19.70 -6.79 10.66
C ASP A 156 18.84 -5.79 9.88
N PRO A 157 19.07 -4.47 10.00
CA PRO A 157 18.27 -3.47 9.32
C PRO A 157 18.40 -3.54 7.80
N GLN A 158 17.26 -3.55 7.08
CA GLN A 158 17.23 -3.60 5.63
C GLN A 158 16.42 -2.45 5.05
N GLN A 159 17.09 -1.59 4.29
CA GLN A 159 16.43 -0.46 3.65
C GLN A 159 15.49 -0.87 2.52
N VAL A 160 14.42 -0.11 2.38
CA VAL A 160 13.61 -0.12 1.15
C VAL A 160 14.42 0.51 0.02
N VAL A 161 14.46 -0.14 -1.14
CA VAL A 161 15.15 0.31 -2.36
C VAL A 161 14.19 0.40 -3.54
N CYS A 162 14.66 0.86 -4.71
CA CYS A 162 13.84 1.08 -5.90
C CYS A 162 13.08 -0.20 -6.31
N SER A 163 13.69 -1.36 -6.14
CA SER A 163 13.19 -2.69 -6.49
C SER A 163 12.44 -3.44 -5.37
N SER A 164 12.32 -2.87 -4.16
CA SER A 164 11.60 -3.53 -3.06
C SER A 164 10.14 -3.85 -3.41
N PRO A 165 9.49 -4.81 -2.73
CA PRO A 165 8.10 -5.19 -3.01
C PRO A 165 7.07 -4.05 -2.91
N PHE A 166 5.84 -4.34 -3.34
CA PHE A 166 4.68 -3.47 -3.10
C PHE A 166 4.46 -3.23 -1.60
N GLN A 167 3.78 -2.14 -1.24
CA GLN A 167 3.50 -1.74 0.16
C GLN A 167 4.70 -1.56 1.11
N THR A 168 5.94 -1.49 0.60
CA THR A 168 7.15 -1.22 1.40
C THR A 168 7.37 0.27 1.72
N HIS A 169 6.29 1.06 1.80
CA HIS A 169 6.35 2.49 2.17
C HIS A 169 7.30 3.39 1.37
N LYS A 170 7.62 3.05 0.12
CA LYS A 170 8.57 3.79 -0.75
C LYS A 170 8.32 5.29 -0.94
N ARG A 171 7.09 5.76 -0.72
CA ARG A 171 6.69 7.12 -1.08
C ARG A 171 6.84 8.03 0.13
N TYR A 172 7.59 9.11 -0.05
CA TYR A 172 7.47 10.26 0.83
C TYR A 172 6.21 11.05 0.46
N LYS A 173 5.59 11.68 1.45
CA LYS A 173 4.39 12.51 1.33
C LYS A 173 4.82 13.99 1.38
N VAL A 174 4.23 14.83 0.54
CA VAL A 174 4.42 16.29 0.58
C VAL A 174 3.07 16.93 0.86
N ALA A 175 2.87 17.36 2.10
CA ALA A 175 1.73 18.17 2.49
C ALA A 175 1.94 19.62 2.04
N MET A 176 1.13 20.06 1.09
CA MET A 176 1.14 21.43 0.59
C MET A 176 0.27 22.29 1.53
N LEU A 177 0.84 23.34 2.12
CA LEU A 177 0.18 24.15 3.15
C LEU A 177 -0.55 25.38 2.57
N PRO A 178 -1.36 26.13 3.35
CA PRO A 178 -2.16 27.24 2.84
C PRO A 178 -1.36 28.34 2.12
N ALA A 179 -0.09 28.54 2.50
CA ALA A 179 0.81 29.48 1.81
C ALA A 179 1.07 29.13 0.34
N THR A 180 0.82 27.88 -0.08
CA THR A 180 1.01 27.46 -1.47
C THR A 180 -0.14 27.87 -2.41
N VAL A 181 -1.15 28.57 -1.91
CA VAL A 181 -2.34 28.99 -2.68
C VAL A 181 -2.85 30.38 -2.24
N ASP A 182 -2.01 31.17 -1.57
CA ASP A 182 -2.42 32.41 -0.93
C ASP A 182 -2.44 33.65 -1.86
N GLY A 183 -1.97 33.50 -3.10
CA GLY A 183 -1.90 34.60 -4.07
C GLY A 183 -0.67 35.49 -3.93
N ALA A 184 0.30 35.15 -3.08
CA ALA A 184 1.47 35.99 -2.77
C ALA A 184 2.64 35.85 -3.76
N GLY A 185 2.55 34.94 -4.74
CA GLY A 185 3.55 34.80 -5.80
C GLY A 185 4.73 33.85 -5.51
N SER A 186 4.72 33.13 -4.39
CA SER A 186 5.65 32.04 -4.08
C SER A 186 4.92 30.73 -3.72
N GLU A 187 3.83 30.46 -4.43
CA GLU A 187 2.80 29.44 -4.20
C GLU A 187 3.26 27.98 -4.44
N SER A 188 4.43 27.58 -3.94
CA SER A 188 5.01 26.27 -4.26
C SER A 188 5.88 25.67 -3.16
N VAL A 189 5.97 24.34 -3.15
CA VAL A 189 6.93 23.59 -2.34
C VAL A 189 8.15 23.24 -3.17
N ASP A 190 9.34 23.65 -2.72
CA ASP A 190 10.60 23.45 -3.41
C ASP A 190 11.51 22.44 -2.70
N LEU A 191 11.74 21.30 -3.34
CA LEU A 191 12.63 20.25 -2.87
C LEU A 191 13.96 20.33 -3.62
N VAL A 192 15.03 20.73 -2.93
CA VAL A 192 16.35 20.94 -3.54
C VAL A 192 17.21 19.69 -3.42
N PHE A 193 17.91 19.31 -4.48
CA PHE A 193 18.75 18.12 -4.54
C PHE A 193 20.19 18.48 -4.92
N ASN A 194 21.14 17.92 -4.16
CA ASN A 194 22.57 18.05 -4.39
C ASN A 194 23.01 17.11 -5.52
N VAL A 195 23.84 17.60 -6.45
CA VAL A 195 24.38 16.81 -7.55
C VAL A 195 25.89 16.88 -7.63
N GLU A 196 26.50 15.81 -8.12
CA GLU A 196 27.93 15.70 -8.41
C GLU A 196 28.18 15.33 -9.87
N PRO A 197 29.28 15.79 -10.49
CA PRO A 197 29.66 15.38 -11.82
C PRO A 197 30.04 13.89 -11.91
N GLU A 198 29.46 13.17 -12.86
CA GLU A 198 29.79 11.79 -13.28
C GLU A 198 29.89 11.74 -14.81
N ALA A 199 29.62 10.65 -15.56
CA ALA A 199 29.69 10.61 -17.03
C ALA A 199 28.40 10.02 -17.64
N GLY A 200 27.81 10.68 -18.65
CA GLY A 200 26.52 10.28 -19.25
C GLY A 200 25.28 11.04 -18.71
N SER A 201 24.21 10.33 -18.36
CA SER A 201 23.03 10.86 -17.68
C SER A 201 22.40 9.78 -16.80
N ARG A 202 21.70 10.17 -15.74
CA ARG A 202 20.95 9.26 -14.87
C ARG A 202 19.48 9.62 -14.83
N ASP A 203 18.64 8.60 -14.90
CA ASP A 203 17.21 8.72 -14.68
C ASP A 203 16.90 8.29 -13.25
N TYR A 204 16.09 9.09 -12.56
CA TYR A 204 15.63 8.86 -11.20
C TYR A 204 14.11 8.71 -11.22
N GLN A 205 13.61 7.53 -10.85
CA GLN A 205 12.19 7.37 -10.57
C GLN A 205 11.85 8.07 -9.25
N VAL A 206 10.83 8.92 -9.25
CA VAL A 206 10.39 9.60 -8.03
C VAL A 206 9.19 8.85 -7.43
N PHE A 207 9.33 8.44 -6.18
CA PHE A 207 8.26 7.85 -5.38
C PHE A 207 7.72 8.90 -4.43
N GLN A 208 6.67 9.61 -4.86
CA GLN A 208 6.08 10.72 -4.12
C GLN A 208 4.57 10.53 -3.96
N LYS A 209 4.02 11.04 -2.85
CA LYS A 209 2.62 11.43 -2.73
C LYS A 209 2.58 12.94 -2.47
N ILE A 210 1.58 13.64 -3.01
CA ILE A 210 1.26 15.02 -2.63
C ILE A 210 -0.07 15.02 -1.87
N ASN A 211 -0.18 15.86 -0.85
CA ASN A 211 -1.33 15.92 0.04
C ASN A 211 -1.89 17.34 0.03
N ASN A 212 -3.21 17.46 -0.09
CA ASN A 212 -3.88 18.76 -0.04
C ASN A 212 -4.12 19.19 1.41
N TRP A 213 -3.19 19.96 1.98
CA TRP A 213 -3.30 20.58 3.29
C TRP A 213 -3.40 22.11 3.17
N THR A 214 -3.95 22.56 2.03
CA THR A 214 -3.97 23.99 1.68
C THR A 214 -5.15 24.75 2.30
N ASP A 215 -5.97 24.07 3.09
CA ASP A 215 -7.29 24.51 3.58
C ASP A 215 -8.31 24.85 2.47
N MET A 216 -7.95 24.60 1.21
CA MET A 216 -8.79 24.86 0.05
C MET A 216 -8.86 23.66 -0.89
N ARG A 217 -9.90 23.61 -1.71
CA ARG A 217 -9.99 22.63 -2.79
C ARG A 217 -8.95 22.93 -3.87
N LEU A 218 -8.44 21.88 -4.50
CA LEU A 218 -7.52 21.99 -5.63
C LEU A 218 -8.17 21.45 -6.91
N GLN A 219 -7.95 22.13 -8.02
CA GLN A 219 -8.39 21.69 -9.35
C GLN A 219 -7.27 21.06 -10.18
N GLY A 220 -6.06 20.98 -9.62
CA GLY A 220 -4.88 20.49 -10.31
C GLY A 220 -3.59 20.87 -9.61
N PHE A 221 -2.47 20.62 -10.28
CA PHE A 221 -1.13 20.99 -9.83
C PHE A 221 -0.14 20.98 -11.01
N THR A 222 1.04 21.54 -10.79
CA THR A 222 2.20 21.38 -11.68
C THR A 222 3.40 20.85 -10.91
N VAL A 223 4.22 20.03 -11.57
CA VAL A 223 5.55 19.62 -11.08
C VAL A 223 6.60 20.15 -12.04
N GLN A 224 7.59 20.88 -11.53
CA GLN A 224 8.63 21.48 -12.35
C GLN A 224 10.02 21.06 -11.87
N VAL A 225 10.99 21.06 -12.79
CA VAL A 225 12.42 21.03 -12.47
C VAL A 225 13.06 22.36 -12.82
N GLY A 226 14.05 22.79 -12.03
CA GLY A 226 14.70 24.08 -12.21
C GLY A 226 15.76 24.34 -11.15
N PHE A 227 15.97 25.61 -10.82
CA PHE A 227 16.99 26.07 -9.89
C PHE A 227 16.46 27.17 -8.98
N GLY A 228 16.93 27.20 -7.73
CA GLY A 228 16.47 28.19 -6.74
C GLY A 228 15.21 27.71 -6.00
N VAL A 229 14.66 28.58 -5.16
CA VAL A 229 13.44 28.36 -4.36
C VAL A 229 12.61 29.63 -4.39
N GLY A 230 11.31 29.52 -4.12
CA GLY A 230 10.42 30.68 -4.01
C GLY A 230 10.31 31.53 -5.25
N VAL A 231 10.36 32.84 -5.04
CA VAL A 231 10.40 33.85 -6.11
C VAL A 231 11.69 33.81 -6.94
N ASP A 232 12.77 33.23 -6.40
CA ASP A 232 14.07 33.10 -7.08
C ASP A 232 14.17 31.82 -7.92
N PHE A 233 13.13 30.98 -7.92
CA PHE A 233 13.12 29.79 -8.76
C PHE A 233 13.05 30.15 -10.25
N VAL A 234 13.85 29.44 -11.03
CA VAL A 234 13.90 29.55 -12.49
C VAL A 234 13.81 28.14 -13.07
N SER A 235 12.87 27.93 -14.00
CA SER A 235 12.73 26.66 -14.73
C SER A 235 14.00 26.33 -15.51
N VAL A 236 14.20 25.07 -15.90
CA VAL A 236 15.36 24.68 -16.73
C VAL A 236 15.43 25.51 -18.01
N THR A 237 14.30 25.64 -18.71
CA THR A 237 14.21 26.37 -19.97
C THR A 237 14.55 27.85 -19.79
N ASP A 238 14.02 28.49 -18.74
CA ASP A 238 14.28 29.92 -18.46
C ASP A 238 15.72 30.17 -17.97
N ALA A 239 16.33 29.18 -17.31
CA ALA A 239 17.74 29.22 -16.91
C ALA A 239 18.71 29.01 -18.09
N GLY A 240 18.20 28.61 -19.27
CA GLY A 240 19.00 28.34 -20.46
C GLY A 240 19.83 27.05 -20.37
N VAL A 241 19.44 26.11 -19.51
CA VAL A 241 20.02 24.77 -19.41
C VAL A 241 19.33 23.86 -20.44
N ASP A 242 20.08 22.95 -21.07
CA ASP A 242 19.51 22.02 -22.05
C ASP A 242 18.61 21.00 -21.33
N LEU A 243 17.42 20.72 -21.88
CA LEU A 243 16.54 19.68 -21.35
C LEU A 243 17.18 18.29 -21.42
N ALA A 244 18.21 18.07 -22.25
CA ALA A 244 19.02 16.87 -22.18
C ALA A 244 19.77 16.70 -20.84
N ASP A 245 20.09 17.82 -20.19
CA ASP A 245 20.85 17.87 -18.94
C ASP A 245 19.96 17.91 -17.69
N LEU A 246 18.75 18.46 -17.78
CA LEU A 246 17.74 18.35 -16.72
C LEU A 246 16.34 18.34 -17.32
N ASN A 247 15.58 17.27 -17.08
CA ASN A 247 14.17 17.22 -17.46
C ASN A 247 13.37 16.33 -16.53
N ILE A 248 12.06 16.46 -16.64
CA ILE A 248 11.06 15.61 -16.02
C ILE A 248 10.24 14.92 -17.11
N ALA A 249 9.85 13.66 -16.89
CA ALA A 249 9.14 12.86 -17.88
C ALA A 249 8.19 11.83 -17.24
N VAL A 250 7.19 11.39 -18.01
CA VAL A 250 6.23 10.33 -17.64
C VAL A 250 6.23 9.22 -18.69
N PRO A 251 7.19 8.28 -18.63
CA PRO A 251 7.41 7.39 -19.75
C PRO A 251 6.26 6.41 -20.02
N SER A 252 5.68 6.44 -21.22
CA SER A 252 4.55 5.57 -21.60
C SER A 252 4.90 4.07 -21.67
N ASN A 253 6.18 3.71 -21.76
CA ASN A 253 6.65 2.33 -21.68
C ASN A 253 6.74 1.83 -20.23
N ILE A 254 6.72 2.73 -19.24
CA ILE A 254 6.77 2.41 -17.82
C ILE A 254 5.37 2.47 -17.19
N TRP A 255 4.58 3.50 -17.53
CA TRP A 255 3.28 3.77 -16.93
C TRP A 255 2.18 4.04 -17.96
N SER A 256 0.97 3.62 -17.64
CA SER A 256 -0.25 4.10 -18.28
C SER A 256 -0.70 5.44 -17.66
N PRO A 257 -1.58 6.22 -18.32
CA PRO A 257 -2.07 7.49 -17.76
C PRO A 257 -2.68 7.35 -16.36
N THR A 258 -3.36 6.22 -16.10
CA THR A 258 -4.02 5.91 -14.83
C THR A 258 -3.07 5.43 -13.73
N GLN A 259 -1.75 5.58 -13.92
CA GLN A 259 -0.72 5.25 -12.95
C GLN A 259 0.14 6.45 -12.56
N LEU A 260 -0.11 7.64 -13.13
CA LEU A 260 0.78 8.79 -12.98
C LEU A 260 0.41 9.67 -11.79
N ALA A 261 -0.87 10.03 -11.65
CA ALA A 261 -1.38 10.91 -10.61
C ALA A 261 -2.76 10.42 -10.15
N THR A 262 -2.79 9.50 -9.18
CA THR A 262 -4.04 8.84 -8.76
C THR A 262 -4.25 8.83 -7.26
N PHE A 263 -5.53 8.86 -6.86
CA PHE A 263 -5.94 8.55 -5.48
C PHE A 263 -5.71 7.07 -5.16
N SER A 264 -5.88 6.71 -3.88
CA SER A 264 -5.75 5.34 -3.38
C SER A 264 -6.61 4.34 -4.16
N ALA A 265 -6.08 3.14 -4.36
CA ALA A 265 -6.75 2.09 -5.13
C ALA A 265 -8.00 1.56 -4.44
N GLY A 266 -7.94 1.39 -3.11
CA GLY A 266 -9.09 0.97 -2.30
C GLY A 266 -10.23 1.98 -2.28
N LEU A 267 -10.01 3.23 -2.71
CA LEU A 267 -11.07 4.23 -2.81
C LEU A 267 -11.66 4.35 -4.21
N PHE A 268 -10.83 4.27 -5.26
CA PHE A 268 -11.27 4.45 -6.65
C PHE A 268 -10.50 3.54 -7.61
N GLY A 269 -11.21 2.74 -8.37
CA GLY A 269 -10.67 1.89 -9.42
C GLY A 269 -11.30 0.51 -9.50
N PRO A 270 -11.04 -0.19 -10.61
CA PRO A 270 -11.26 -1.64 -10.69
C PRO A 270 -10.33 -2.37 -9.73
N GLU A 271 -10.59 -3.67 -9.55
CA GLU A 271 -9.86 -4.58 -8.68
C GLU A 271 -8.35 -4.39 -8.85
N ASP A 272 -7.68 -3.96 -7.78
CA ASP A 272 -6.25 -3.76 -7.81
C ASP A 272 -5.55 -5.12 -7.79
N LYS A 273 -4.68 -5.36 -8.75
CA LYS A 273 -3.96 -6.64 -8.87
C LYS A 273 -3.01 -6.96 -7.68
N HIS A 274 -2.72 -5.97 -6.83
CA HIS A 274 -1.84 -6.13 -5.68
C HIS A 274 -2.61 -6.34 -4.38
N THR A 275 -3.75 -5.67 -4.19
CA THR A 275 -4.57 -5.81 -2.97
C THR A 275 -5.80 -6.70 -3.15
N GLY A 276 -6.28 -6.89 -4.38
CA GLY A 276 -7.55 -7.57 -4.68
C GLY A 276 -8.79 -6.71 -4.38
N GLU A 277 -8.60 -5.45 -4.00
CA GLU A 277 -9.68 -4.58 -3.57
C GLU A 277 -10.26 -3.78 -4.73
N LEU A 278 -11.57 -3.58 -4.69
CA LEU A 278 -12.30 -2.65 -5.56
C LEU A 278 -12.35 -1.26 -4.91
N GLY A 279 -12.39 -0.21 -5.73
CA GLY A 279 -12.57 1.14 -5.23
C GLY A 279 -13.92 1.33 -4.53
N PHE A 280 -13.88 1.75 -3.27
CA PHE A 280 -15.06 1.96 -2.42
C PHE A 280 -16.08 2.96 -2.99
N PHE A 281 -15.61 4.09 -3.54
CA PHE A 281 -16.46 5.16 -4.09
C PHE A 281 -16.73 5.02 -5.60
N ASP A 282 -15.83 4.36 -6.33
CA ASP A 282 -15.99 4.03 -7.76
C ASP A 282 -15.21 2.75 -8.07
N PRO A 283 -15.87 1.58 -8.21
CA PRO A 283 -15.21 0.30 -8.44
C PRO A 283 -14.85 0.10 -9.93
N LYS A 284 -15.07 1.08 -10.80
CA LYS A 284 -14.88 0.94 -12.26
C LYS A 284 -13.73 1.80 -12.76
N THR A 285 -13.55 2.99 -12.20
CA THR A 285 -12.66 4.01 -12.77
C THR A 285 -11.73 4.59 -11.71
N ARG A 286 -10.44 4.75 -12.07
CA ARG A 286 -9.46 5.42 -11.21
C ARG A 286 -9.77 6.91 -11.11
N ALA A 287 -9.75 7.45 -9.90
CA ALA A 287 -9.76 8.89 -9.66
C ALA A 287 -8.34 9.47 -9.64
N GLY A 288 -8.21 10.75 -10.01
CA GLY A 288 -6.93 11.46 -10.05
C GLY A 288 -6.90 12.49 -11.18
N PHE A 289 -5.72 12.70 -11.77
CA PHE A 289 -5.51 13.63 -12.88
C PHE A 289 -4.74 12.97 -14.02
N TYR A 290 -5.05 13.38 -15.25
CA TYR A 290 -4.15 13.19 -16.38
C TYR A 290 -2.95 14.13 -16.25
N ILE A 291 -1.79 13.66 -16.72
CA ILE A 291 -0.62 14.51 -16.95
C ILE A 291 -0.64 14.92 -18.42
N ASP A 292 -0.72 16.21 -18.70
CA ASP A 292 -0.96 16.77 -20.04
C ASP A 292 0.21 16.46 -21.01
N GLU A 293 1.42 16.31 -20.48
CA GLU A 293 2.64 15.97 -21.23
C GLU A 293 2.79 14.46 -21.48
N TYR A 294 1.85 13.63 -21.04
CA TYR A 294 1.85 12.21 -21.39
C TYR A 294 1.52 11.99 -22.86
N VAL A 295 2.48 11.43 -23.61
CA VAL A 295 2.28 11.07 -25.02
C VAL A 295 2.58 9.59 -25.22
N ALA A 296 1.57 8.83 -25.64
CA ALA A 296 1.71 7.39 -25.85
C ALA A 296 2.74 7.08 -26.96
N GLY A 297 3.77 6.31 -26.61
CA GLY A 297 4.84 5.90 -27.52
C GLY A 297 5.97 6.92 -27.67
N GLU A 298 5.90 8.06 -26.99
CA GLU A 298 6.93 9.11 -27.02
C GLU A 298 7.46 9.42 -25.60
N GLN A 299 8.64 10.04 -25.55
CA GLN A 299 9.27 10.54 -24.34
C GLN A 299 9.60 12.02 -24.55
N PRO A 300 8.59 12.90 -24.50
CA PRO A 300 8.86 14.32 -24.65
C PRO A 300 9.76 14.78 -23.48
N LEU A 301 10.83 15.51 -23.80
CA LEU A 301 11.59 16.20 -22.78
C LEU A 301 10.85 17.49 -22.43
N THR A 302 10.61 17.69 -21.14
CA THR A 302 9.96 18.89 -20.60
C THR A 302 10.59 19.19 -19.24
N ASP A 303 10.51 20.44 -18.79
CA ASP A 303 10.85 20.81 -17.41
C ASP A 303 9.62 20.92 -16.52
N THR A 304 8.43 20.70 -17.08
CA THR A 304 7.14 20.88 -16.42
C THR A 304 6.20 19.72 -16.75
N LEU A 305 5.54 19.19 -15.73
CA LEU A 305 4.37 18.32 -15.83
C LEU A 305 3.15 19.07 -15.30
N THR A 306 2.06 19.03 -16.05
CA THR A 306 0.82 19.77 -15.78
C THR A 306 -0.31 18.78 -15.56
N ALA A 307 -1.04 18.94 -14.46
CA ALA A 307 -2.19 18.14 -14.10
C ALA A 307 -3.42 19.03 -13.93
N THR A 308 -4.16 19.26 -15.02
CA THR A 308 -5.35 20.14 -15.02
C THR A 308 -6.65 19.42 -15.39
N THR A 309 -6.55 18.20 -15.92
CA THR A 309 -7.69 17.42 -16.37
C THR A 309 -7.91 16.24 -15.42
N PRO A 310 -9.04 16.17 -14.68
CA PRO A 310 -9.36 15.01 -13.86
C PRO A 310 -9.51 13.73 -14.68
N LEU A 311 -9.18 12.59 -14.07
CA LEU A 311 -9.57 11.27 -14.59
C LEU A 311 -11.11 11.13 -14.58
N PRO A 312 -11.71 10.30 -15.45
CA PRO A 312 -13.15 10.27 -15.69
C PRO A 312 -13.96 9.50 -14.62
N SER A 313 -13.48 9.45 -13.38
CA SER A 313 -14.19 8.79 -12.28
C SER A 313 -15.30 9.67 -11.70
N ASP A 314 -16.13 9.07 -10.85
CA ASP A 314 -17.22 9.77 -10.17
C ASP A 314 -16.75 10.60 -8.96
N TYR A 315 -15.44 10.85 -8.81
CA TYR A 315 -14.87 11.53 -7.63
C TYR A 315 -15.58 12.86 -7.35
N ALA A 316 -15.76 13.71 -8.36
CA ALA A 316 -16.37 15.02 -8.17
C ALA A 316 -17.87 14.96 -7.83
N ASP A 317 -18.49 13.83 -8.15
CA ASP A 317 -19.93 13.61 -8.10
C ASP A 317 -20.32 12.58 -7.03
N VAL A 318 -19.45 12.23 -6.07
CA VAL A 318 -19.78 11.28 -4.98
C VAL A 318 -20.86 11.87 -4.05
N PRO A 319 -21.95 11.11 -3.75
CA PRO A 319 -22.41 9.86 -4.36
C PRO A 319 -22.91 10.05 -5.80
N GLU A 320 -22.50 9.16 -6.73
CA GLU A 320 -22.84 9.28 -8.15
C GLU A 320 -24.35 9.51 -8.36
N GLY A 321 -24.71 10.54 -9.13
CA GLY A 321 -26.10 10.81 -9.46
C GLY A 321 -26.91 11.55 -8.39
N ALA A 322 -26.31 11.92 -7.25
CA ALA A 322 -26.95 12.79 -6.25
C ALA A 322 -27.23 14.21 -6.79
N GLY A 323 -26.47 14.62 -7.82
CA GLY A 323 -26.62 15.89 -8.53
C GLY A 323 -25.83 17.03 -7.86
N ALA A 324 -25.52 18.07 -8.63
CA ALA A 324 -24.57 19.12 -8.25
C ALA A 324 -24.84 19.83 -6.90
N ALA A 325 -26.08 19.85 -6.41
CA ALA A 325 -26.42 20.42 -5.11
C ALA A 325 -26.11 19.49 -3.93
N ALA A 326 -25.95 18.19 -4.19
CA ALA A 326 -25.66 17.12 -3.24
C ALA A 326 -24.28 16.50 -3.45
N ASN A 327 -23.55 16.88 -4.50
CA ASN A 327 -22.15 16.50 -4.70
C ASN A 327 -21.32 16.96 -3.52
N GLN A 328 -20.67 16.03 -2.85
CA GLN A 328 -19.98 16.33 -1.59
C GLN A 328 -18.49 16.50 -1.83
N PHE A 329 -17.92 15.83 -2.83
CA PHE A 329 -16.49 15.84 -3.04
C PHE A 329 -16.04 16.93 -3.99
N GLY A 330 -16.66 17.21 -5.14
CA GLY A 330 -16.19 18.26 -6.05
C GLY A 330 -14.70 18.10 -6.46
N PRO A 331 -13.97 19.21 -6.69
CA PRO A 331 -12.51 19.14 -6.90
C PRO A 331 -11.77 18.60 -5.67
N TRP A 332 -10.49 18.25 -5.83
CA TRP A 332 -9.67 17.58 -4.83
C TRP A 332 -9.78 18.22 -3.42
N LEU A 333 -10.35 17.45 -2.48
CA LEU A 333 -10.63 17.85 -1.10
C LEU A 333 -9.35 18.18 -0.30
N PRO A 334 -9.37 19.24 0.55
CA PRO A 334 -8.35 19.43 1.58
C PRO A 334 -8.60 18.55 2.81
N ASN A 335 -7.58 18.41 3.65
CA ASN A 335 -7.66 17.69 4.93
C ASN A 335 -8.74 18.21 5.88
N THR A 336 -9.05 19.49 5.81
CA THR A 336 -10.12 20.12 6.61
C THR A 336 -11.55 19.82 6.12
N MET A 337 -11.71 19.08 5.02
CA MET A 337 -13.02 18.73 4.44
C MET A 337 -13.22 17.22 4.24
N LEU A 338 -12.44 16.40 4.94
CA LEU A 338 -12.56 14.95 4.86
C LEU A 338 -13.85 14.45 5.54
N PRO A 339 -14.54 13.47 4.95
CA PRO A 339 -15.61 12.75 5.64
C PRO A 339 -15.03 11.72 6.63
N TYR A 340 -15.84 11.36 7.62
CA TYR A 340 -15.59 10.19 8.46
C TYR A 340 -15.93 8.90 7.71
N GLY A 341 -15.14 7.86 7.96
CA GLY A 341 -15.34 6.47 7.57
C GLY A 341 -15.53 5.59 8.80
N ILE A 342 -16.20 4.45 8.61
CA ILE A 342 -16.17 3.31 9.54
C ILE A 342 -15.30 2.25 8.91
N PHE A 343 -14.31 1.79 9.67
CA PHE A 343 -13.33 0.80 9.25
C PHE A 343 -13.48 -0.48 10.06
N PHE A 344 -13.17 -1.61 9.43
CA PHE A 344 -13.16 -2.93 10.06
C PHE A 344 -11.78 -3.55 9.96
N ASP A 345 -11.25 -3.95 11.12
CA ASP A 345 -10.02 -4.72 11.21
C ASP A 345 -10.27 -6.17 10.75
N ASP A 346 -9.98 -6.44 9.48
CA ASP A 346 -10.21 -7.72 8.82
C ASP A 346 -9.06 -8.72 8.96
N ASP A 347 -7.85 -8.26 9.30
CA ASP A 347 -6.67 -9.11 9.51
C ASP A 347 -6.33 -9.33 11.01
N GLY A 348 -7.09 -8.70 11.91
CA GLY A 348 -6.94 -8.79 13.35
C GLY A 348 -5.79 -7.95 13.88
N ASN A 349 -5.19 -7.07 13.08
CA ASN A 349 -4.06 -6.23 13.45
C ASN A 349 -4.48 -4.75 13.57
N PRO A 350 -4.53 -4.19 14.78
CA PRO A 350 -4.90 -2.77 14.95
C PRO A 350 -3.87 -1.78 14.36
N ASP A 351 -2.66 -2.24 14.00
CA ASP A 351 -1.60 -1.40 13.45
C ASP A 351 -1.57 -1.39 11.90
N THR A 352 -2.44 -2.17 11.23
CA THR A 352 -2.56 -2.20 9.76
C THR A 352 -3.74 -1.35 9.28
N ASP A 353 -3.77 -1.10 7.96
CA ASP A 353 -4.85 -0.34 7.34
C ASP A 353 -6.14 -1.19 7.35
N ALA A 354 -7.17 -0.72 8.06
CA ALA A 354 -8.46 -1.40 8.16
C ALA A 354 -9.37 -1.16 6.93
N ALA A 355 -10.26 -2.10 6.64
CA ALA A 355 -11.16 -2.02 5.49
C ALA A 355 -12.28 -0.98 5.69
N LEU A 356 -12.42 -0.03 4.76
CA LEU A 356 -13.50 0.97 4.77
C LEU A 356 -14.86 0.33 4.43
N LEU A 357 -15.83 0.42 5.33
CA LEU A 357 -17.15 -0.21 5.19
C LEU A 357 -18.34 0.75 5.07
N ALA A 358 -18.19 1.98 5.58
CA ALA A 358 -19.19 3.02 5.47
C ALA A 358 -18.55 4.40 5.58
N TRP A 359 -19.25 5.45 5.15
CA TRP A 359 -18.82 6.83 5.31
C TRP A 359 -19.99 7.75 5.66
N TYR A 360 -19.70 8.87 6.31
CA TYR A 360 -20.70 9.82 6.74
C TYR A 360 -20.83 11.01 5.77
N GLY A 361 -22.04 11.25 5.28
CA GLY A 361 -22.30 12.35 4.36
C GLY A 361 -23.80 12.53 4.08
N TYR A 362 -24.13 13.40 3.14
CA TYR A 362 -25.49 13.55 2.61
C TYR A 362 -25.88 12.30 1.84
N ASN A 363 -26.89 11.58 2.34
CA ASN A 363 -27.38 10.38 1.69
C ASN A 363 -28.57 10.72 0.79
N PRO A 364 -28.47 10.55 -0.54
CA PRO A 364 -29.56 10.88 -1.46
C PRO A 364 -30.80 9.98 -1.28
N ALA A 365 -30.64 8.78 -0.71
CA ALA A 365 -31.75 7.86 -0.44
C ALA A 365 -32.63 8.33 0.74
N THR A 366 -32.05 9.04 1.72
CA THR A 366 -32.78 9.58 2.88
C THR A 366 -33.09 11.08 2.74
N GLY A 367 -32.29 11.81 1.98
CA GLY A 367 -32.36 13.26 1.85
C GLY A 367 -31.75 14.02 3.03
N GLU A 368 -30.98 13.34 3.88
CA GLU A 368 -30.39 13.89 5.11
C GLU A 368 -28.93 13.41 5.27
N LEU A 369 -28.19 13.97 6.24
CA LEU A 369 -26.88 13.44 6.60
C LEU A 369 -27.04 12.10 7.31
N GLY A 370 -26.17 11.13 7.00
CA GLY A 370 -26.18 9.81 7.61
C GLY A 370 -25.02 8.94 7.12
N TRP A 371 -24.86 7.78 7.76
CA TRP A 371 -23.92 6.77 7.31
C TRP A 371 -24.43 6.08 6.05
N MET A 372 -23.52 5.81 5.11
CA MET A 372 -23.86 5.09 3.89
C MET A 372 -22.72 4.18 3.43
N ARG A 373 -23.07 3.11 2.73
CA ARG A 373 -22.15 2.14 2.13
C ARG A 373 -21.44 2.73 0.90
N GLY A 374 -20.55 1.94 0.31
CA GLY A 374 -19.83 2.28 -0.93
C GLY A 374 -20.70 2.12 -2.18
N ALA A 375 -20.09 2.36 -3.34
CA ALA A 375 -20.74 2.32 -4.64
C ALA A 375 -21.23 0.92 -5.07
N LEU A 376 -20.62 -0.16 -4.55
CA LEU A 376 -21.09 -1.52 -4.80
C LEU A 376 -22.47 -1.82 -4.19
N ASP A 377 -22.81 -1.09 -3.14
CA ASP A 377 -24.10 -1.18 -2.44
C ASP A 377 -25.02 0.00 -2.82
N ASP A 378 -24.78 0.65 -3.97
CA ASP A 378 -25.53 1.81 -4.44
C ASP A 378 -25.64 2.94 -3.40
N PHE A 379 -24.60 3.12 -2.57
CA PHE A 379 -24.59 4.07 -1.45
C PHE A 379 -25.78 3.91 -0.49
N ALA A 380 -26.21 2.68 -0.25
CA ALA A 380 -27.31 2.37 0.66
C ALA A 380 -27.07 2.98 2.05
N ALA A 381 -28.13 3.52 2.65
CA ALA A 381 -28.09 4.01 4.03
C ALA A 381 -27.77 2.86 5.00
N VAL A 382 -26.89 3.14 5.96
CA VAL A 382 -26.65 2.27 7.11
C VAL A 382 -27.58 2.72 8.24
N SER A 383 -28.34 1.80 8.83
CA SER A 383 -29.30 2.17 9.86
C SER A 383 -28.61 2.48 11.19
N ASP A 384 -29.25 3.31 12.02
CA ASP A 384 -28.73 3.60 13.36
C ASP A 384 -28.53 2.33 14.22
N GLU A 385 -29.37 1.32 14.00
CA GLU A 385 -29.26 0.01 14.66
C GLU A 385 -28.00 -0.72 14.22
N ASP A 386 -27.70 -0.77 12.91
CA ASP A 386 -26.47 -1.36 12.41
C ASP A 386 -25.22 -0.64 12.94
N ILE A 387 -25.24 0.69 13.04
CA ILE A 387 -24.12 1.46 13.58
C ILE A 387 -23.91 1.17 15.08
N GLN A 388 -25.00 0.98 15.84
CA GLN A 388 -24.90 0.57 17.24
C GLN A 388 -24.35 -0.86 17.38
N GLU A 389 -24.75 -1.78 16.49
CA GLU A 389 -24.19 -3.13 16.45
C GLU A 389 -22.69 -3.10 16.10
N MET A 390 -22.27 -2.28 15.14
CA MET A 390 -20.85 -2.04 14.85
C MET A 390 -20.12 -1.42 16.05
N GLY A 391 -20.74 -0.46 16.74
CA GLY A 391 -20.17 0.18 17.93
C GLY A 391 -19.95 -0.80 19.10
N ALA A 392 -20.81 -1.82 19.22
CA ALA A 392 -20.65 -2.89 20.18
C ALA A 392 -19.54 -3.91 19.82
N ASN A 393 -19.13 -3.96 18.55
CA ASN A 393 -18.07 -4.85 18.07
C ASN A 393 -16.69 -4.21 18.22
N LEU A 394 -15.74 -4.94 18.80
CA LEU A 394 -14.42 -4.39 19.16
C LEU A 394 -13.46 -4.23 17.96
N SER A 395 -13.79 -4.76 16.79
CA SER A 395 -12.97 -4.68 15.57
C SER A 395 -13.33 -3.51 14.64
N TYR A 396 -14.32 -2.69 15.02
CA TYR A 396 -14.71 -1.51 14.24
C TYR A 396 -14.17 -0.23 14.85
N THR A 397 -13.67 0.65 13.99
CA THR A 397 -13.20 2.01 14.33
C THR A 397 -13.85 3.04 13.42
N ALA A 398 -13.82 4.31 13.82
CA ALA A 398 -14.29 5.42 13.00
C ALA A 398 -13.27 6.56 13.02
N ASP A 399 -12.87 7.03 11.85
CA ASP A 399 -11.91 8.12 11.68
C ASP A 399 -12.11 8.81 10.32
N LEU A 400 -11.40 9.89 10.04
CA LEU A 400 -11.38 10.57 8.75
C LEU A 400 -10.79 9.67 7.66
N ILE A 401 -11.37 9.72 6.45
CA ILE A 401 -10.83 9.04 5.28
C ILE A 401 -9.67 9.87 4.70
N ASP A 402 -8.51 9.82 5.36
CA ASP A 402 -7.32 10.62 5.03
C ASP A 402 -6.82 10.39 3.60
N ASP A 403 -7.03 9.19 3.04
CA ASP A 403 -6.62 8.85 1.69
C ASP A 403 -7.26 9.71 0.59
N LEU A 404 -8.35 10.43 0.88
CA LEU A 404 -8.98 11.37 -0.04
C LEU A 404 -8.16 12.66 -0.25
N VAL A 405 -7.18 12.97 0.60
CA VAL A 405 -6.25 14.09 0.34
C VAL A 405 -5.01 13.66 -0.43
N ASN A 406 -4.83 12.36 -0.69
CA ASN A 406 -3.55 11.79 -1.13
C ASN A 406 -3.56 11.52 -2.64
N ILE A 407 -2.66 12.15 -3.40
CA ILE A 407 -2.39 11.78 -4.80
C ILE A 407 -1.01 11.15 -4.91
N GLY A 408 -0.97 9.89 -5.33
CA GLY A 408 0.27 9.19 -5.67
C GLY A 408 0.81 9.66 -7.01
N LEU A 409 2.06 10.12 -7.02
CA LEU A 409 2.77 10.58 -8.20
C LEU A 409 3.83 9.58 -8.66
N ASN A 410 3.92 9.38 -9.98
CA ASN A 410 4.99 8.61 -10.60
C ASN A 410 5.52 9.36 -11.83
N TYR A 411 6.79 9.74 -11.78
CA TYR A 411 7.50 10.39 -12.87
C TYR A 411 9.00 10.08 -12.78
N VAL A 412 9.73 10.46 -13.82
CA VAL A 412 11.19 10.35 -13.90
C VAL A 412 11.80 11.74 -13.95
N VAL A 413 12.89 11.95 -13.20
CA VAL A 413 13.78 13.10 -13.37
C VAL A 413 15.07 12.62 -13.99
N ARG A 414 15.49 13.22 -15.10
CA ARG A 414 16.81 12.97 -15.70
C ARG A 414 17.80 14.03 -15.24
N VAL A 415 18.99 13.58 -14.85
CA VAL A 415 20.15 14.42 -14.53
C VAL A 415 21.29 14.06 -15.51
N GLY A 416 21.54 14.95 -16.46
CA GLY A 416 22.67 14.94 -17.41
C GLY A 416 23.74 15.93 -16.95
N ASP A 417 24.35 16.76 -17.82
CA ASP A 417 25.53 17.54 -17.44
C ASP A 417 25.27 18.65 -16.40
N VAL A 418 25.80 18.44 -15.19
CA VAL A 418 25.63 19.35 -14.05
C VAL A 418 26.69 20.45 -13.96
N THR A 419 27.64 20.52 -14.89
CA THR A 419 28.70 21.56 -14.85
C THR A 419 28.16 22.98 -14.99
N THR A 420 26.95 23.12 -15.54
CA THR A 420 26.23 24.39 -15.68
C THR A 420 25.23 24.64 -14.55
N PHE A 421 25.03 23.69 -13.64
CA PHE A 421 24.03 23.82 -12.59
C PHE A 421 24.53 24.80 -11.52
N PRO A 422 23.74 25.83 -11.17
CA PRO A 422 24.09 26.72 -10.07
C PRO A 422 24.20 25.95 -8.76
N ASN A 423 25.27 26.22 -8.01
CA ASN A 423 25.58 25.64 -6.70
C ASN A 423 25.64 24.09 -6.66
N SER A 424 25.80 23.43 -7.81
CA SER A 424 25.72 21.97 -7.91
C SER A 424 24.41 21.41 -7.32
N THR A 425 23.30 22.08 -7.61
CA THR A 425 21.95 21.68 -7.15
C THR A 425 20.93 21.81 -8.27
N PHE A 426 19.80 21.13 -8.14
CA PHE A 426 18.55 21.44 -8.85
C PHE A 426 17.37 21.34 -7.89
N THR A 427 16.22 21.86 -8.31
CA THR A 427 14.99 21.91 -7.51
C THR A 427 13.90 21.13 -8.23
N ILE A 428 13.16 20.29 -7.49
CA ILE A 428 11.83 19.81 -7.88
C ILE A 428 10.81 20.71 -7.18
N ARG A 429 9.99 21.40 -7.96
CA ARG A 429 8.94 22.30 -7.49
C ARG A 429 7.57 21.65 -7.66
N VAL A 430 6.72 21.75 -6.65
CA VAL A 430 5.30 21.39 -6.72
C VAL A 430 4.45 22.63 -6.46
N THR A 431 3.58 22.97 -7.40
CA THR A 431 2.68 24.13 -7.32
C THR A 431 1.24 23.65 -7.43
N PRO A 432 0.45 23.67 -6.34
CA PRO A 432 -0.96 23.35 -6.42
C PRO A 432 -1.74 24.43 -7.18
N THR A 433 -2.87 24.06 -7.79
CA THR A 433 -3.78 25.01 -8.42
C THR A 433 -5.07 25.05 -7.63
N ALA A 434 -5.31 26.18 -6.96
CA ALA A 434 -6.55 26.41 -6.21
C ALA A 434 -7.79 26.28 -7.10
N ASP A 435 -8.85 25.67 -6.54
CA ASP A 435 -10.14 25.59 -7.18
C ASP A 435 -10.76 26.98 -7.38
N ALA A 436 -11.10 27.31 -8.62
CA ALA A 436 -11.77 28.57 -8.97
C ALA A 436 -13.29 28.41 -9.20
N SER A 437 -13.84 27.20 -9.04
CA SER A 437 -15.25 26.91 -9.29
C SER A 437 -16.21 27.59 -8.30
N GLY A 438 -15.71 27.92 -7.10
CA GLY A 438 -16.52 28.46 -6.01
C GLY A 438 -17.38 27.39 -5.32
N THR A 439 -17.02 26.11 -5.46
CA THR A 439 -17.68 25.00 -4.76
C THR A 439 -17.59 25.22 -3.26
N GLY A 440 -18.74 25.20 -2.58
CA GLY A 440 -18.80 25.37 -1.14
C GLY A 440 -18.19 24.19 -0.37
N GLN A 441 -18.08 24.38 0.94
CA GLN A 441 -17.73 23.30 1.87
C GLN A 441 -18.85 22.23 1.87
N PRO A 442 -18.50 20.93 1.92
CA PRO A 442 -19.48 19.86 2.06
C PRO A 442 -20.30 20.00 3.34
N SER A 443 -21.56 19.56 3.32
CA SER A 443 -22.48 19.72 4.46
C SER A 443 -22.11 18.89 5.71
N TYR A 444 -21.30 17.85 5.57
CA TYR A 444 -20.82 17.04 6.69
C TYR A 444 -19.66 17.70 7.44
N VAL A 445 -19.01 18.72 6.89
CA VAL A 445 -17.80 19.24 7.53
C VAL A 445 -18.16 20.00 8.80
N GLY A 446 -17.44 19.70 9.89
CA GLY A 446 -17.73 20.23 11.21
C GLY A 446 -18.99 19.63 11.85
N VAL A 447 -19.54 18.57 11.26
CA VAL A 447 -20.67 17.81 11.82
C VAL A 447 -20.14 16.51 12.42
N THR A 448 -20.40 16.30 13.70
CA THR A 448 -20.19 15.00 14.34
C THR A 448 -21.20 14.00 13.79
N PRO A 449 -20.77 12.84 13.27
CA PRO A 449 -21.68 11.81 12.80
C PRO A 449 -22.70 11.36 13.86
N VAL A 450 -23.90 11.06 13.39
CA VAL A 450 -25.02 10.59 14.22
C VAL A 450 -25.64 9.34 13.59
N PRO A 451 -25.76 8.23 14.34
CA PRO A 451 -25.08 7.99 15.62
C PRO A 451 -23.55 7.91 15.44
N TRP A 452 -22.79 8.28 16.46
CA TRP A 452 -21.34 8.06 16.50
C TRP A 452 -21.06 6.59 16.81
N LEU A 453 -19.94 6.06 16.29
CA LEU A 453 -19.53 4.67 16.54
C LEU A 453 -18.98 4.55 17.97
N LEU A 454 -19.81 4.10 18.90
CA LEU A 454 -19.51 4.07 20.33
C LEU A 454 -19.69 2.68 20.94
N PHE A 455 -18.79 2.30 21.83
CA PHE A 455 -19.01 1.23 22.78
C PHE A 455 -19.75 1.80 23.99
N THR A 456 -21.01 1.43 24.18
CA THR A 456 -21.88 2.09 25.17
C THR A 456 -22.14 1.24 26.42
N ASN A 457 -21.57 0.04 26.52
CA ASN A 457 -21.80 -0.83 27.66
C ASN A 457 -20.76 -0.58 28.76
N SER A 458 -21.21 -0.28 29.98
CA SER A 458 -20.35 -0.22 31.17
C SER A 458 -19.94 -1.62 31.66
N ASP A 459 -20.69 -2.68 31.30
CA ASP A 459 -20.25 -4.05 31.57
C ASP A 459 -19.28 -4.47 30.47
N ALA A 460 -17.98 -4.49 30.78
CA ALA A 460 -16.94 -4.60 29.79
C ALA A 460 -16.99 -5.89 28.97
N SER A 461 -16.61 -5.77 27.69
CA SER A 461 -16.36 -6.89 26.77
C SER A 461 -14.85 -7.05 26.57
N VAL A 462 -14.39 -8.29 26.44
CA VAL A 462 -12.98 -8.61 26.25
C VAL A 462 -12.82 -9.68 25.19
N GLU A 463 -11.85 -9.50 24.31
CA GLU A 463 -11.54 -10.44 23.23
C GLU A 463 -10.03 -10.67 23.12
N LEU A 464 -9.65 -11.92 22.82
CA LEU A 464 -8.27 -12.30 22.53
C LEU A 464 -8.26 -13.12 21.25
N GLN A 465 -7.90 -12.47 20.15
CA GLN A 465 -8.02 -13.02 18.81
C GLN A 465 -6.68 -13.55 18.28
N PRO A 466 -6.68 -14.59 17.41
CA PRO A 466 -7.84 -15.39 17.04
C PRO A 466 -8.27 -16.35 18.17
N GLU A 467 -9.56 -16.67 18.22
CA GLU A 467 -10.16 -17.61 19.17
C GLU A 467 -11.04 -18.65 18.43
N PRO A 468 -11.27 -19.85 18.99
CA PRO A 468 -10.77 -20.34 20.29
C PRO A 468 -9.31 -20.80 20.26
N THR A 469 -8.70 -20.86 19.07
CA THR A 469 -7.33 -21.35 18.88
C THR A 469 -6.55 -20.42 17.95
N PHE A 470 -5.23 -20.48 18.07
CA PHE A 470 -4.30 -19.75 17.21
C PHE A 470 -3.18 -20.66 16.73
N SER A 471 -2.63 -20.37 15.55
CA SER A 471 -1.48 -21.09 15.03
C SER A 471 -0.23 -20.60 15.76
N ILE A 472 0.61 -21.51 16.26
CA ILE A 472 1.89 -21.13 16.90
C ILE A 472 2.68 -20.17 16.00
N GLY A 473 3.10 -19.04 16.56
CA GLY A 473 3.79 -17.95 15.87
C GLY A 473 2.88 -16.98 15.11
N SER A 474 1.56 -17.13 15.13
CA SER A 474 0.64 -16.15 14.53
C SER A 474 0.48 -14.90 15.40
N LEU A 475 -0.01 -13.82 14.80
CA LEU A 475 -0.42 -12.63 15.52
C LEU A 475 -1.48 -12.96 16.57
N LEU A 476 -1.40 -12.30 17.73
CA LEU A 476 -2.42 -12.30 18.77
C LEU A 476 -2.78 -10.85 19.11
N THR A 477 -4.07 -10.57 19.23
CA THR A 477 -4.59 -9.22 19.50
C THR A 477 -5.54 -9.24 20.68
N ALA A 478 -5.27 -8.39 21.66
CA ALA A 478 -6.12 -8.15 22.82
C ALA A 478 -7.02 -6.95 22.54
N ARG A 479 -8.31 -7.06 22.89
CA ARG A 479 -9.28 -5.96 22.81
C ARG A 479 -10.11 -5.86 24.08
N VAL A 480 -10.37 -4.63 24.53
CA VAL A 480 -11.29 -4.32 25.64
C VAL A 480 -12.28 -3.28 25.15
N GLY A 481 -13.58 -3.56 25.29
CA GLY A 481 -14.63 -2.54 25.18
C GLY A 481 -15.17 -2.23 26.56
N ASP A 482 -15.10 -0.97 26.98
CA ASP A 482 -15.66 -0.50 28.25
C ASP A 482 -16.01 0.98 28.16
N ALA A 483 -17.30 1.30 28.27
CA ALA A 483 -17.79 2.67 28.20
C ALA A 483 -17.32 3.55 29.37
N ASP A 484 -16.92 2.96 30.49
CA ASP A 484 -16.47 3.69 31.67
C ASP A 484 -15.02 4.18 31.57
N LEU A 485 -14.27 3.68 30.58
CA LEU A 485 -12.89 4.10 30.30
C LEU A 485 -12.80 5.29 29.32
N ASN A 486 -13.83 5.51 28.50
CA ASN A 486 -13.90 6.65 27.58
C ASN A 486 -14.33 7.91 28.36
N LEU A 487 -13.35 8.57 28.97
CA LEU A 487 -13.52 9.69 29.91
C LEU A 487 -13.34 11.05 29.23
N ASN A 488 -12.50 11.13 28.20
CA ASN A 488 -12.22 12.33 27.43
C ASN A 488 -12.52 12.09 25.94
N PRO A 489 -13.62 12.64 25.40
CA PRO A 489 -13.99 12.41 24.01
C PRO A 489 -13.06 13.08 22.98
N ASP A 490 -12.09 13.88 23.43
CA ASP A 490 -11.15 14.60 22.55
C ASP A 490 -9.73 14.02 22.61
N GLU A 491 -9.49 12.92 23.34
CA GLU A 491 -8.16 12.30 23.50
C GLU A 491 -8.29 10.78 23.60
N ALA A 492 -7.50 10.03 22.84
CA ALA A 492 -7.40 8.58 22.99
C ALA A 492 -6.79 8.21 24.36
N GLU A 493 -7.44 7.30 25.09
CA GLU A 493 -6.94 6.85 26.39
C GLU A 493 -6.26 5.46 26.36
N GLU A 494 -5.66 5.08 27.48
CA GLU A 494 -4.96 3.81 27.64
C GLU A 494 -5.54 2.99 28.80
N VAL A 495 -5.44 1.67 28.69
CA VAL A 495 -5.82 0.73 29.76
C VAL A 495 -4.85 -0.44 29.86
N ASP A 496 -4.50 -0.80 31.09
CA ASP A 496 -3.66 -1.97 31.36
C ASP A 496 -4.49 -3.23 31.56
N VAL A 497 -4.11 -4.31 30.88
CA VAL A 497 -4.62 -5.67 31.07
C VAL A 497 -3.51 -6.61 31.54
N THR A 498 -3.88 -7.72 32.17
CA THR A 498 -2.93 -8.80 32.48
C THR A 498 -3.00 -9.88 31.42
N ILE A 499 -1.89 -10.20 30.77
CA ILE A 499 -1.75 -11.37 29.90
C ILE A 499 -1.02 -12.46 30.68
N SER A 500 -1.44 -13.71 30.51
CA SER A 500 -0.79 -14.87 31.14
C SER A 500 -0.94 -16.14 30.34
N THR A 501 -0.10 -17.13 30.63
CA THR A 501 -0.23 -18.48 30.09
C THR A 501 -0.39 -19.53 31.17
N ASN A 502 -1.00 -20.67 30.82
CA ASN A 502 -1.02 -21.86 31.70
C ASN A 502 0.38 -22.50 31.92
N THR A 503 1.41 -22.01 31.22
CA THR A 503 2.82 -22.42 31.36
C THR A 503 3.63 -21.49 32.28
N GLY A 504 3.05 -20.36 32.70
CA GLY A 504 3.62 -19.48 33.72
C GLY A 504 4.18 -18.14 33.24
N LEU A 505 4.02 -17.79 31.96
CA LEU A 505 4.25 -16.41 31.52
C LEU A 505 3.15 -15.51 32.09
N SER A 506 3.51 -14.29 32.46
CA SER A 506 2.55 -13.28 32.89
C SER A 506 3.18 -11.90 32.81
N ASP A 507 2.49 -10.95 32.19
CA ASP A 507 2.91 -9.56 32.11
C ASP A 507 1.71 -8.61 32.01
N THR A 508 1.97 -7.32 32.11
CA THR A 508 1.01 -6.25 31.85
C THR A 508 1.12 -5.80 30.41
N LEU A 509 -0.01 -5.68 29.72
CA LEU A 509 -0.10 -5.13 28.37
C LEU A 509 -0.95 -3.86 28.41
N THR A 510 -0.41 -2.76 27.91
CA THR A 510 -1.15 -1.49 27.75
C THR A 510 -1.86 -1.49 26.41
N LEU A 511 -3.16 -1.27 26.41
CA LEU A 511 -4.02 -1.14 25.25
C LEU A 511 -4.33 0.35 25.00
N VAL A 512 -4.41 0.76 23.74
CA VAL A 512 -4.70 2.15 23.33
C VAL A 512 -6.08 2.22 22.70
N GLU A 513 -6.84 3.28 22.99
CA GLU A 513 -8.15 3.52 22.40
C GLU A 513 -8.07 3.59 20.86
N GLN A 514 -8.98 2.89 20.19
CA GLN A 514 -9.01 2.69 18.75
C GLN A 514 -9.82 3.80 18.06
N GLY A 515 -9.33 5.04 18.22
CA GLY A 515 -9.97 6.28 17.83
C GLY A 515 -10.57 7.02 19.02
N GLU A 516 -10.48 8.35 19.01
CA GLU A 516 -11.00 9.21 20.08
C GLU A 516 -12.49 8.95 20.31
N ASN A 517 -12.90 8.89 21.58
CA ASN A 517 -14.30 8.72 21.97
C ASN A 517 -14.93 7.44 21.38
N ARG A 518 -14.21 6.32 21.44
CA ARG A 518 -14.68 5.02 20.92
C ARG A 518 -15.13 4.07 22.02
N GLY A 519 -14.44 4.08 23.17
CA GLY A 519 -14.60 3.12 24.27
C GLY A 519 -14.10 1.71 23.95
N VAL A 520 -13.21 1.56 22.97
CA VAL A 520 -12.57 0.29 22.60
C VAL A 520 -11.07 0.47 22.54
N PHE A 521 -10.34 -0.43 23.18
CA PHE A 521 -8.90 -0.40 23.34
C PHE A 521 -8.30 -1.67 22.76
N ALA A 522 -7.17 -1.58 22.05
CA ALA A 522 -6.50 -2.75 21.50
C ALA A 522 -4.97 -2.66 21.55
N ALA A 523 -4.31 -3.81 21.48
CA ALA A 523 -2.88 -3.94 21.22
C ALA A 523 -2.54 -5.36 20.75
N ILE A 524 -1.42 -5.47 20.04
CA ILE A 524 -0.78 -6.74 19.68
C ILE A 524 -0.03 -7.29 20.89
N LEU A 525 -0.10 -8.60 21.10
CA LEU A 525 0.70 -9.27 22.13
C LEU A 525 2.15 -9.49 21.67
N PRO A 526 3.13 -9.43 22.58
CA PRO A 526 4.51 -9.84 22.29
C PRO A 526 4.62 -11.28 21.78
N GLU A 527 5.58 -11.54 20.90
CA GLU A 527 5.79 -12.86 20.25
C GLU A 527 5.98 -14.01 21.24
N GLU A 528 6.47 -13.75 22.45
CA GLU A 528 6.61 -14.77 23.51
C GLU A 528 5.28 -15.43 23.92
N TYR A 529 4.14 -14.78 23.63
CA TYR A 529 2.80 -15.34 23.86
C TYR A 529 2.28 -16.15 22.67
N SER A 530 2.81 -15.95 21.47
CA SER A 530 2.43 -16.71 20.27
C SER A 530 3.42 -17.84 19.93
N GLU A 531 4.70 -17.70 20.27
CA GLU A 531 5.76 -18.71 20.11
C GLU A 531 5.78 -19.73 21.26
N VAL A 532 4.61 -20.28 21.58
CA VAL A 532 4.42 -21.22 22.68
C VAL A 532 4.26 -22.66 22.19
N THR A 533 4.33 -23.63 23.10
CA THR A 533 4.06 -25.03 22.75
C THR A 533 2.57 -25.27 22.50
N GLU A 534 2.25 -26.23 21.62
CA GLU A 534 0.87 -26.70 21.39
C GLU A 534 0.15 -27.00 22.72
N GLY A 535 -1.12 -26.59 22.82
CA GLY A 535 -1.95 -26.72 24.01
C GLY A 535 -1.70 -25.65 25.10
N THR A 536 -0.80 -24.71 24.87
CA THR A 536 -0.65 -23.53 25.74
C THR A 536 -1.89 -22.66 25.63
N VAL A 537 -2.48 -22.30 26.77
CA VAL A 537 -3.63 -21.39 26.83
C VAL A 537 -3.10 -20.01 27.21
N VAL A 538 -3.28 -19.04 26.32
CA VAL A 538 -3.04 -17.62 26.58
C VAL A 538 -4.34 -17.03 27.10
N THR A 539 -4.27 -16.25 28.17
CA THR A 539 -5.44 -15.63 28.83
C THR A 539 -5.17 -14.17 29.09
N MET A 540 -6.05 -13.32 28.59
CA MET A 540 -6.16 -11.93 28.99
C MET A 540 -7.14 -11.81 30.16
N SER A 541 -6.82 -10.97 31.14
CA SER A 541 -7.67 -10.61 32.26
C SER A 541 -7.75 -9.09 32.44
N TYR A 542 -8.98 -8.59 32.57
CA TYR A 542 -9.29 -7.17 32.77
C TYR A 542 -10.21 -7.02 33.99
N LEU A 543 -9.94 -6.04 34.86
CA LEU A 543 -10.80 -5.74 36.01
C LEU A 543 -11.76 -4.62 35.65
N ASP A 544 -13.01 -4.98 35.37
CA ASP A 544 -14.11 -4.04 35.22
C ASP A 544 -14.52 -3.55 36.62
N VAL A 545 -14.20 -2.28 36.89
CA VAL A 545 -14.42 -1.65 38.19
C VAL A 545 -15.90 -1.37 38.42
N SER A 546 -16.68 -1.08 37.38
CA SER A 546 -18.07 -0.68 37.51
C SER A 546 -18.98 -1.90 37.74
N ALA A 547 -18.70 -3.01 37.06
CA ALA A 547 -19.35 -4.30 37.30
C ALA A 547 -18.78 -5.02 38.55
N ALA A 548 -17.64 -4.54 39.08
CA ALA A 548 -16.89 -5.17 40.15
C ALA A 548 -16.54 -6.63 39.83
N ALA A 549 -16.13 -6.90 38.59
CA ALA A 549 -15.90 -8.23 38.05
C ALA A 549 -14.62 -8.28 37.21
N THR A 550 -13.93 -9.42 37.24
CA THR A 550 -12.83 -9.69 36.30
C THR A 550 -13.39 -10.35 35.05
N LYS A 551 -13.12 -9.75 33.89
CA LYS A 551 -13.42 -10.27 32.56
C LYS A 551 -12.20 -11.01 32.03
N THR A 552 -12.41 -12.11 31.32
CA THR A 552 -11.32 -12.92 30.76
C THR A 552 -11.65 -13.39 29.35
N ALA A 553 -10.65 -13.35 28.47
CA ALA A 553 -10.68 -14.00 27.15
C ALA A 553 -9.46 -14.92 27.03
N SER A 554 -9.61 -16.05 26.36
CA SER A 554 -8.54 -17.04 26.23
C SER A 554 -8.52 -17.69 24.86
N THR A 555 -7.31 -17.95 24.35
CA THR A 555 -7.09 -18.72 23.13
C THR A 555 -6.03 -19.79 23.36
N THR A 556 -6.10 -20.88 22.59
CA THR A 556 -5.22 -22.05 22.75
C THR A 556 -4.32 -22.22 21.54
N ALA A 557 -3.02 -22.39 21.80
CA ALA A 557 -2.02 -22.63 20.78
C ALA A 557 -2.26 -24.00 20.13
N GLU A 558 -2.38 -24.01 18.81
CA GLU A 558 -2.46 -25.23 18.00
C GLU A 558 -1.32 -25.24 17.00
N GLN A 559 -0.87 -26.43 16.66
CA GLN A 559 0.12 -26.57 15.61
C GLN A 559 -0.53 -26.10 14.30
N ALA A 560 0.11 -25.13 13.62
CA ALA A 560 -0.32 -24.72 12.29
C ALA A 560 -0.43 -25.98 11.41
N PRO A 561 -1.55 -26.17 10.68
CA PRO A 561 -1.63 -27.28 9.74
C PRO A 561 -0.43 -27.20 8.81
N LEU A 562 0.26 -28.34 8.63
CA LEU A 562 1.40 -28.38 7.70
C LEU A 562 0.92 -27.88 6.34
N PRO A 563 1.62 -26.93 5.71
CA PRO A 563 1.20 -26.39 4.42
C PRO A 563 1.19 -27.53 3.41
N ILE A 564 0.06 -27.69 2.72
CA ILE A 564 -0.04 -28.66 1.63
C ILE A 564 0.65 -28.04 0.43
N LEU A 565 1.84 -28.56 0.11
CA LEU A 565 2.66 -28.08 -1.00
C LEU A 565 2.19 -28.59 -2.37
N SER A 566 1.15 -29.42 -2.39
CA SER A 566 0.46 -29.87 -3.60
C SER A 566 -0.85 -29.12 -3.82
N ASP A 567 -1.31 -29.04 -5.07
CA ASP A 567 -2.54 -28.32 -5.42
C ASP A 567 -3.49 -29.29 -6.12
N VAL A 568 -4.20 -30.11 -5.31
CA VAL A 568 -5.09 -31.14 -5.84
C VAL A 568 -6.52 -30.63 -5.93
N SER A 569 -7.10 -30.67 -7.12
CA SER A 569 -8.49 -30.28 -7.36
C SER A 569 -9.28 -31.38 -8.07
N ILE A 570 -10.59 -31.39 -7.83
CA ILE A 570 -11.59 -32.18 -8.52
C ILE A 570 -11.87 -31.50 -9.87
N THR A 571 -11.60 -32.23 -10.95
CA THR A 571 -11.81 -31.74 -12.32
C THR A 571 -13.10 -32.23 -12.96
N ASP A 572 -13.71 -33.29 -12.42
CA ASP A 572 -14.93 -33.89 -12.94
C ASP A 572 -15.56 -34.80 -11.87
N LEU A 573 -16.82 -34.56 -11.55
CA LEU A 573 -17.70 -35.48 -10.84
C LEU A 573 -18.83 -35.88 -11.79
N SER A 574 -18.78 -37.12 -12.28
CA SER A 574 -19.73 -37.64 -13.26
C SER A 574 -20.59 -38.73 -12.62
N VAL A 575 -21.84 -38.37 -12.36
CA VAL A 575 -22.92 -39.25 -11.89
C VAL A 575 -24.01 -39.34 -12.95
N PRO A 576 -24.85 -40.38 -12.98
CA PRO A 576 -25.97 -40.42 -13.91
C PRO A 576 -27.06 -39.41 -13.51
N ASP A 577 -27.57 -38.61 -14.46
CA ASP A 577 -28.67 -37.66 -14.17
C ASP A 577 -29.94 -38.39 -13.71
N THR A 578 -30.23 -39.54 -14.34
CA THR A 578 -31.40 -40.38 -14.04
C THR A 578 -31.03 -41.86 -14.07
N LEU A 579 -31.55 -42.65 -13.12
CA LEU A 579 -31.35 -44.10 -13.08
C LEU A 579 -32.62 -44.81 -12.59
N ALA A 580 -33.03 -45.88 -13.26
CA ALA A 580 -34.18 -46.66 -12.77
C ALA A 580 -33.78 -47.51 -11.56
N ASP A 581 -34.73 -47.71 -10.64
CA ASP A 581 -34.60 -48.53 -9.46
C ASP A 581 -34.04 -49.95 -9.75
N GLY A 582 -33.06 -50.35 -8.95
CA GLY A 582 -32.32 -51.61 -9.05
C GLY A 582 -31.29 -51.68 -10.19
N LEU A 583 -31.02 -50.60 -10.92
CA LEU A 583 -29.96 -50.56 -11.93
C LEU A 583 -28.63 -50.09 -11.32
N SER A 584 -27.53 -50.71 -11.77
CA SER A 584 -26.19 -50.25 -11.42
C SER A 584 -25.57 -49.32 -12.49
N ARG A 585 -24.88 -48.29 -12.03
CA ARG A 585 -24.02 -47.42 -12.84
C ARG A 585 -22.69 -47.17 -12.14
N ASN A 586 -21.73 -46.64 -12.90
CA ASN A 586 -20.49 -46.20 -12.31
C ASN A 586 -20.56 -44.70 -12.09
N LEU A 587 -20.18 -44.28 -10.91
CA LEU A 587 -19.86 -42.90 -10.57
C LEU A 587 -18.38 -42.71 -10.86
N MET A 588 -18.01 -41.56 -11.44
CA MET A 588 -16.62 -41.26 -11.73
C MET A 588 -16.22 -39.96 -11.07
N LEU A 589 -15.03 -39.95 -10.47
CA LEU A 589 -14.42 -38.76 -9.89
C LEU A 589 -13.02 -38.62 -10.48
N SER A 590 -12.68 -37.45 -11.00
CA SER A 590 -11.36 -37.18 -11.57
C SER A 590 -10.69 -36.05 -10.80
N ILE A 591 -9.44 -36.27 -10.38
CA ILE A 591 -8.61 -35.26 -9.70
C ILE A 591 -7.38 -34.92 -10.53
N ILE A 592 -6.83 -33.74 -10.33
CA ILE A 592 -5.54 -33.29 -10.87
C ILE A 592 -4.71 -32.68 -9.75
N ASN A 593 -3.39 -32.92 -9.75
CA ASN A 593 -2.45 -32.05 -9.02
C ASN A 593 -1.94 -30.98 -10.00
N ASP A 594 -2.01 -29.69 -9.66
CA ASP A 594 -1.64 -28.61 -10.57
C ASP A 594 -0.19 -28.73 -11.06
N LYS A 595 0.11 -28.12 -12.20
CA LYS A 595 1.46 -28.13 -12.77
C LYS A 595 2.42 -27.21 -12.01
N GLN A 596 1.90 -26.22 -11.30
CA GLN A 596 2.63 -25.23 -10.52
C GLN A 596 2.76 -25.63 -9.04
N ALA A 597 2.12 -26.72 -8.63
CA ALA A 597 2.32 -27.33 -7.32
C ALA A 597 3.81 -27.56 -7.04
N LEU A 598 4.21 -27.48 -5.77
CA LEU A 598 5.61 -27.62 -5.36
C LEU A 598 5.99 -29.08 -5.11
N GLU A 599 5.02 -29.93 -4.76
CA GLU A 599 5.24 -31.35 -4.44
C GLU A 599 4.22 -32.30 -5.09
N THR A 600 4.53 -33.59 -5.04
CA THR A 600 3.60 -34.65 -5.41
C THR A 600 2.58 -34.88 -4.30
N ALA A 601 1.33 -35.18 -4.64
CA ALA A 601 0.27 -35.34 -3.64
C ALA A 601 0.01 -36.81 -3.29
N SER A 602 -0.27 -37.08 -2.02
CA SER A 602 -0.84 -38.35 -1.55
C SER A 602 -2.03 -38.07 -0.64
N GLY A 603 -3.09 -38.86 -0.77
CA GLY A 603 -4.36 -38.49 -0.16
C GLY A 603 -5.48 -39.48 -0.39
N GLU A 604 -6.71 -39.04 -0.13
CA GLU A 604 -7.92 -39.83 -0.29
C GLU A 604 -9.01 -39.01 -1.00
N VAL A 605 -9.83 -39.69 -1.81
CA VAL A 605 -11.10 -39.15 -2.24
C VAL A 605 -12.25 -39.82 -1.49
N LEU A 606 -13.26 -39.04 -1.14
CA LEU A 606 -14.51 -39.50 -0.52
C LEU A 606 -15.69 -39.05 -1.37
N LEU A 607 -16.66 -39.94 -1.60
CA LEU A 607 -17.91 -39.65 -2.30
C LEU A 607 -19.07 -40.21 -1.48
N THR A 608 -19.96 -39.35 -1.01
CA THR A 608 -21.15 -39.70 -0.24
C THR A 608 -22.42 -39.36 -1.00
N GLY A 609 -23.48 -40.13 -0.75
CA GLY A 609 -24.83 -39.90 -1.27
C GLY A 609 -25.83 -39.73 -0.12
N THR A 610 -26.88 -38.92 -0.32
CA THR A 610 -27.98 -38.76 0.66
C THR A 610 -28.78 -40.04 0.89
N ASP A 611 -28.61 -41.05 0.04
CA ASP A 611 -29.12 -42.42 0.23
C ASP A 611 -28.31 -43.25 1.24
N GLY A 612 -27.25 -42.67 1.83
CA GLY A 612 -26.34 -43.34 2.77
C GLY A 612 -25.21 -44.10 2.09
N SER A 613 -25.06 -44.02 0.77
CA SER A 613 -23.92 -44.58 0.05
C SER A 613 -22.62 -43.83 0.38
N GLU A 614 -21.54 -44.58 0.57
CA GLU A 614 -20.20 -44.02 0.81
C GLU A 614 -19.15 -44.79 0.01
N PHE A 615 -18.29 -44.07 -0.69
CA PHE A 615 -17.19 -44.62 -1.47
C PHE A 615 -15.91 -43.82 -1.21
N SER A 616 -14.79 -44.51 -0.97
CA SER A 616 -13.50 -43.86 -0.84
C SER A 616 -12.39 -44.58 -1.60
N ALA A 617 -11.33 -43.84 -1.94
CA ALA A 617 -10.13 -44.38 -2.56
C ALA A 617 -8.89 -43.53 -2.26
N ALA A 618 -7.82 -44.18 -1.79
CA ALA A 618 -6.53 -43.52 -1.60
C ALA A 618 -5.75 -43.37 -2.92
N PHE A 619 -4.90 -42.35 -3.00
CA PHE A 619 -3.91 -42.15 -4.04
C PHE A 619 -2.55 -41.76 -3.43
N THR A 620 -1.48 -42.07 -4.15
CA THR A 620 -0.11 -41.77 -3.72
C THR A 620 0.71 -41.24 -4.89
N ASP A 621 1.64 -40.35 -4.61
CA ASP A 621 2.62 -39.80 -5.57
C ASP A 621 1.98 -39.21 -6.84
N LEU A 622 0.84 -38.53 -6.70
CA LEU A 622 0.20 -37.81 -7.80
C LEU A 622 1.11 -36.64 -8.21
N ARG A 623 1.83 -36.86 -9.31
CA ARG A 623 2.81 -35.90 -9.85
C ARG A 623 2.16 -34.59 -10.27
N LEU A 624 2.95 -33.52 -10.32
CA LEU A 624 2.57 -32.22 -10.85
C LEU A 624 1.98 -32.36 -12.27
N GLY A 625 0.81 -31.77 -12.49
CA GLY A 625 0.00 -31.94 -13.71
C GLY A 625 -0.60 -33.34 -13.93
N GLY A 626 -0.39 -34.26 -12.99
CA GLY A 626 -0.86 -35.64 -13.03
C GLY A 626 -2.36 -35.71 -12.75
N LYS A 627 -3.05 -36.62 -13.45
CA LYS A 627 -4.49 -36.84 -13.31
C LYS A 627 -4.77 -38.26 -12.86
N LEU A 628 -5.73 -38.41 -11.95
CA LEU A 628 -6.27 -39.70 -11.54
C LEU A 628 -7.78 -39.72 -11.74
N LYS A 629 -8.30 -40.91 -12.02
CA LYS A 629 -9.72 -41.13 -12.20
C LYS A 629 -10.16 -42.34 -11.39
N PHE A 630 -11.10 -42.10 -10.49
CA PHE A 630 -11.72 -43.09 -9.64
C PHE A 630 -13.06 -43.51 -10.23
N LYS A 631 -13.42 -44.77 -9.98
CA LYS A 631 -14.62 -45.38 -10.52
C LYS A 631 -15.29 -46.21 -9.44
N PHE A 632 -16.45 -45.75 -9.01
CA PHE A 632 -17.24 -46.40 -7.97
C PHE A 632 -18.49 -47.02 -8.59
N ARG A 633 -18.87 -48.22 -8.16
CA ARG A 633 -20.07 -48.88 -8.67
C ARG A 633 -21.20 -48.69 -7.67
N TRP A 634 -22.23 -47.98 -8.08
CA TRP A 634 -23.43 -47.73 -7.30
C TRP A 634 -24.65 -48.43 -7.94
N THR A 635 -25.60 -48.85 -7.11
CA THR A 635 -26.88 -49.43 -7.53
C THR A 635 -27.98 -48.61 -6.89
N ALA A 636 -28.83 -48.01 -7.71
CA ALA A 636 -29.98 -47.27 -7.22
C ALA A 636 -30.95 -48.22 -6.50
N ASP A 637 -31.43 -47.79 -5.34
CA ASP A 637 -32.44 -48.48 -4.53
C ASP A 637 -33.38 -47.41 -3.97
N LEU A 638 -34.68 -47.54 -4.24
CA LEU A 638 -35.69 -46.64 -3.67
C LEU A 638 -36.11 -47.13 -2.29
N ALA A 639 -36.23 -46.22 -1.31
CA ALA A 639 -36.80 -46.58 -0.02
C ALA A 639 -38.30 -46.92 -0.14
N ASP A 640 -39.02 -46.21 -1.02
CA ASP A 640 -40.37 -46.57 -1.46
C ASP A 640 -40.38 -46.88 -2.98
N PRO A 641 -40.64 -48.14 -3.39
CA PRO A 641 -40.58 -48.55 -4.80
C PRO A 641 -41.62 -47.85 -5.69
N ASP A 642 -42.59 -47.12 -5.12
CA ASP A 642 -43.62 -46.39 -5.86
C ASP A 642 -43.36 -44.88 -5.95
N VAL A 643 -42.30 -44.36 -5.31
CA VAL A 643 -41.96 -42.93 -5.28
C VAL A 643 -40.56 -42.68 -5.83
N SER A 644 -40.40 -41.75 -6.76
CA SER A 644 -39.08 -41.34 -7.24
C SER A 644 -38.32 -40.55 -6.17
N GLU A 645 -37.04 -40.80 -6.00
CA GLU A 645 -36.16 -40.13 -5.04
C GLU A 645 -35.00 -39.43 -5.76
N THR A 646 -34.39 -38.45 -5.10
CA THR A 646 -33.18 -37.78 -5.60
C THR A 646 -32.04 -38.03 -4.63
N VAL A 647 -30.91 -38.50 -5.14
CA VAL A 647 -29.67 -38.65 -4.39
C VAL A 647 -28.78 -37.45 -4.69
N GLU A 648 -28.41 -36.73 -3.64
CA GLU A 648 -27.43 -35.65 -3.71
C GLU A 648 -26.07 -36.25 -3.38
N TRP A 649 -25.11 -36.02 -4.28
CA TRP A 649 -23.75 -36.54 -4.18
C TRP A 649 -22.80 -35.44 -3.75
N ALA A 650 -21.99 -35.70 -2.73
CA ALA A 650 -20.90 -34.83 -2.32
C ALA A 650 -19.56 -35.59 -2.44
N ALA A 651 -18.65 -35.04 -3.23
CA ALA A 651 -17.28 -35.51 -3.37
C ALA A 651 -16.32 -34.57 -2.65
N SER A 652 -15.33 -35.11 -1.97
CA SER A 652 -14.18 -34.36 -1.45
C SER A 652 -12.88 -35.08 -1.78
N VAL A 653 -11.81 -34.30 -1.86
CA VAL A 653 -10.45 -34.81 -1.94
C VAL A 653 -9.66 -34.25 -0.76
N SER A 654 -8.93 -35.12 -0.07
CA SER A 654 -8.02 -34.75 1.01
C SER A 654 -6.59 -35.10 0.66
N VAL A 655 -5.65 -34.25 1.07
CA VAL A 655 -4.20 -34.48 0.98
C VAL A 655 -3.64 -34.31 2.38
N ASP A 656 -2.80 -35.24 2.82
CA ASP A 656 -2.22 -35.25 4.18
C ASP A 656 -3.25 -35.03 5.31
N GLY A 657 -4.48 -35.52 5.10
CA GLY A 657 -5.57 -35.47 6.06
C GLY A 657 -6.42 -34.18 6.03
N GLN A 658 -6.12 -33.19 5.19
CA GLN A 658 -6.92 -31.97 5.05
C GLN A 658 -7.69 -31.97 3.73
N ILE A 659 -8.93 -31.51 3.72
CA ILE A 659 -9.74 -31.38 2.49
C ILE A 659 -9.21 -30.20 1.68
N VAL A 660 -8.89 -30.44 0.41
CA VAL A 660 -8.32 -29.43 -0.50
C VAL A 660 -9.27 -29.03 -1.63
N ASP A 661 -10.30 -29.83 -1.92
CA ASP A 661 -11.37 -29.46 -2.87
C ASP A 661 -12.64 -30.31 -2.67
N ASN A 662 -13.78 -29.81 -3.14
CA ASN A 662 -15.09 -30.45 -3.06
C ASN A 662 -15.95 -30.22 -4.32
N ALA A 663 -16.85 -31.16 -4.62
CA ALA A 663 -17.76 -31.07 -5.75
C ALA A 663 -19.11 -31.75 -5.46
N GLU A 664 -20.18 -31.28 -6.08
CA GLU A 664 -21.53 -31.80 -5.88
C GLU A 664 -22.20 -32.20 -7.20
N ALA A 665 -23.12 -33.19 -7.13
CA ALA A 665 -23.92 -33.61 -8.27
C ALA A 665 -25.24 -34.26 -7.83
N LEU A 666 -26.19 -34.44 -8.75
CA LEU A 666 -27.52 -35.01 -8.46
C LEU A 666 -27.82 -36.24 -9.34
N THR A 667 -28.53 -37.21 -8.77
CA THR A 667 -29.14 -38.32 -9.52
C THR A 667 -30.59 -38.50 -9.12
N THR A 668 -31.51 -38.51 -10.09
CA THR A 668 -32.90 -38.92 -9.85
C THR A 668 -33.08 -40.42 -10.05
N ILE A 669 -33.63 -41.11 -9.05
CA ILE A 669 -34.01 -42.52 -9.14
C ILE A 669 -35.47 -42.63 -9.60
N GLU A 670 -35.69 -43.27 -10.75
CA GLU A 670 -37.03 -43.50 -11.29
C GLU A 670 -37.60 -44.85 -10.87
N VAL A 671 -38.89 -44.86 -10.53
CA VAL A 671 -39.67 -46.08 -10.28
C VAL A 671 -39.59 -47.03 -11.47
N LYS A 672 -39.35 -48.30 -11.19
CA LYS A 672 -39.20 -49.34 -12.20
C LYS A 672 -40.51 -49.58 -12.95
N ARG A 673 -40.61 -49.10 -14.21
CA ARG A 673 -41.78 -49.40 -15.07
C ARG A 673 -41.92 -50.90 -15.32
N GLY A 674 -42.93 -51.51 -14.70
CA GLY A 674 -43.30 -52.91 -14.92
C GLY A 674 -43.66 -53.20 -16.38
N LYS A 675 -43.02 -54.21 -16.98
CA LYS A 675 -43.42 -54.75 -18.29
C LYS A 675 -44.82 -55.37 -18.20
N ASN A 676 -45.77 -54.78 -18.91
CA ASN A 676 -47.02 -55.36 -19.41
C ASN A 676 -48.00 -55.96 -18.37
N LEU A 677 -48.92 -55.14 -17.88
CA LEU A 677 -50.28 -55.60 -17.60
C LEU A 677 -50.98 -55.88 -18.94
N LYS A 678 -51.03 -57.16 -19.35
CA LYS A 678 -51.92 -57.60 -20.44
C LYS A 678 -53.37 -57.42 -19.98
N VAL A 679 -54.04 -56.40 -20.50
CA VAL A 679 -55.50 -56.22 -20.39
C VAL A 679 -56.18 -57.33 -21.20
N LYS A 680 -57.14 -58.00 -20.57
CA LYS A 680 -57.99 -59.04 -21.15
C LYS A 680 -59.25 -58.42 -21.75
#